data_AF-A0AAQ3L2I0-F1
#
_entry.id   AF-A0AAQ3L2I0-F1
#
_cell.length_a   1.000
_cell.length_b   1.000
_cell.length_c   1.000
_cell.angle_alpha   90.00
_cell.angle_beta   90.00
_cell.angle_gamma   90.00
#
_symmetry.space_group_name_H-M   'P 1'
#
loop_
_entity.id
_entity.type
_entity.pdbx_description
1 polymer ?
#
loop_
_entity_poly.entity_id
_entity_poly.type
_entity_poly.pdbx_seq_one_letter_code
_entity_poly.pdbx_strand_id
1 'polypeptide(L)'
;MSSPRPEKENSIPPAPSSPQKTPYRPPTPAHSHASSSPLPRPIPPPHAAPQRDAPAPPPQVAATFANRLDASAPAAAKVAAGPPREARSAGVRGFGSSTQAPWNTRQRRWVARAAAALRVAAVLLAVISFSVMVADKTEGWDGDSYGRYEEFRYLVAVNVIVFVYSLFQAYESYRMIIGRPLRYYVVLSMDQILAYLLMSASSAAASRNDAWVSAFGSDKFTNKAGSAITISFLVFIVLALSSIISAYDLFRGIHTMKLFHTFRICARGFLRRQRMGEDGSAGVNLAASMDSGVASLKANACLSQVKRGDFGSRGSGIWGKAITVVGSRTKKWRPMVAKNATSCCRHGELKAGVAASAIIPQVNGETVTIDVPFVIQEPIFRKHKTHPKSVASIILGGGPGNHLFPLTNRRATPAVPIGGCYRLIDIPMSNCINSGINKIFVMTQFNSASLNRHISNTYNFGDGINFGDGFVEVLAATQSPVMNWFQGTADAVRQFAWVLESHKSKDIEYIVVLSGDQLYRMDYMDLVQKHVDYGADITISCVPVDDSRPSDYGLVKIDKNGRITQFHEKPRGADLEDMKDENIFLRLSPQDPKKYPYIASMGVYVFNKNTLLEILRWAYPKANYFESHILPSAVNKYNVQAYHFEDYWEDIGTIKSFFNANLALTEQPPKFQFYDPRTPIFTSPRFLPPTKVEKCRILDSIVSHGCFLHESSIEHSIIGARSRIDYGAEIKDTLLMGAEIYETEAEIASLLGEGRVPIGVGQNTQIRNCIIDMNARIGKNVVIANKDGIEEGDRPREGFYIRSGITIITKNATIKDGTLI
;
A
#
# COMPACT_ATOMS: atom_id res chain seq x y z
N MET A 1 -70.87 12.28 11.39
CA MET A 1 -71.29 12.56 12.78
C MET A 1 -70.29 11.86 13.68
N SER A 2 -69.12 12.44 14.00
CA SER A 2 -68.81 13.76 14.62
C SER A 2 -68.77 13.66 16.15
N SER A 3 -67.54 13.65 16.69
CA SER A 3 -67.00 14.35 17.89
C SER A 3 -67.91 14.63 19.11
N PRO A 4 -67.39 14.53 20.36
CA PRO A 4 -66.07 15.09 20.72
C PRO A 4 -65.16 14.33 21.72
N ARG A 5 -63.94 14.88 21.85
CA ARG A 5 -62.92 14.69 22.90
C ARG A 5 -63.36 15.28 24.26
N PRO A 6 -62.67 15.08 25.42
CA PRO A 6 -61.20 14.89 25.59
C PRO A 6 -60.81 13.80 26.65
N GLU A 7 -59.59 13.64 27.22
CA GLU A 7 -58.30 14.37 27.12
C GLU A 7 -57.05 13.50 27.50
N LYS A 8 -55.86 14.13 27.49
CA LYS A 8 -54.53 13.85 28.11
C LYS A 8 -54.45 13.07 29.46
N GLU A 9 -53.30 12.49 29.87
CA GLU A 9 -51.94 12.43 29.28
C GLU A 9 -51.20 11.13 29.65
N ASN A 10 -50.18 10.73 28.87
CA ASN A 10 -49.26 9.63 29.16
C ASN A 10 -47.92 10.14 29.72
N SER A 11 -47.22 9.32 30.51
CA SER A 11 -45.79 9.48 30.82
C SER A 11 -45.03 8.15 30.65
N ILE A 12 -43.76 8.25 30.23
CA ILE A 12 -42.93 7.12 29.76
C ILE A 12 -41.76 6.91 30.74
N PRO A 13 -41.39 5.67 31.12
CA PRO A 13 -40.26 5.41 32.02
C PRO A 13 -38.89 5.73 31.36
N PRO A 14 -37.92 6.25 32.13
CA PRO A 14 -36.62 6.70 31.60
C PRO A 14 -35.58 5.57 31.41
N ALA A 15 -34.55 5.87 30.62
CA ALA A 15 -33.45 4.96 30.30
C ALA A 15 -32.41 4.78 31.45
N PRO A 16 -31.70 3.64 31.51
CA PRO A 16 -30.70 3.36 32.56
C PRO A 16 -29.40 4.15 32.39
N SER A 17 -28.78 4.53 33.52
CA SER A 17 -27.52 5.29 33.58
C SER A 17 -26.30 4.42 33.94
N SER A 18 -25.11 4.92 33.63
CA SER A 18 -23.83 4.19 33.74
C SER A 18 -23.27 4.12 35.17
N PRO A 19 -22.68 2.98 35.60
CA PRO A 19 -22.12 2.83 36.94
C PRO A 19 -20.78 3.57 37.13
N GLN A 20 -20.60 4.18 38.32
CA GLN A 20 -19.35 4.82 38.74
C GLN A 20 -18.34 3.80 39.30
N LYS A 21 -17.05 4.14 39.27
CA LYS A 21 -15.95 3.31 39.77
C LYS A 21 -15.68 3.56 41.25
N THR A 22 -15.54 2.49 42.04
CA THR A 22 -14.93 2.51 43.37
C THR A 22 -13.46 2.04 43.30
N PRO A 23 -12.55 2.55 44.15
CA PRO A 23 -11.14 2.17 44.13
C PRO A 23 -10.89 0.84 44.87
N TYR A 24 -10.13 -0.06 44.24
CA TYR A 24 -9.74 -1.36 44.81
C TYR A 24 -8.41 -1.26 45.56
N ARG A 25 -8.29 -1.91 46.72
CA ARG A 25 -7.09 -1.89 47.57
C ARG A 25 -6.40 -3.27 47.56
N PRO A 26 -5.09 -3.37 47.28
CA PRO A 26 -4.38 -4.65 47.30
C PRO A 26 -4.19 -5.17 48.74
N PRO A 27 -4.15 -6.51 48.94
CA PRO A 27 -3.99 -7.12 50.26
C PRO A 27 -2.52 -7.24 50.70
N THR A 28 -2.28 -7.20 52.01
CA THR A 28 -0.98 -7.47 52.64
C THR A 28 -0.96 -8.90 53.20
N PRO A 29 0.11 -9.70 53.01
CA PRO A 29 0.28 -11.00 53.69
C PRO A 29 0.65 -10.83 55.18
N ALA A 30 0.37 -11.86 55.98
CA ALA A 30 0.50 -11.85 57.45
C ALA A 30 1.88 -12.28 57.98
N HIS A 31 2.05 -12.19 59.31
CA HIS A 31 3.34 -12.22 60.02
C HIS A 31 3.94 -13.60 60.30
N SER A 32 5.25 -13.60 60.57
CA SER A 32 5.91 -14.49 61.55
C SER A 32 6.90 -13.67 62.41
N HIS A 33 7.10 -14.05 63.67
CA HIS A 33 7.74 -13.21 64.71
C HIS A 33 9.26 -13.42 64.86
N ALA A 34 9.98 -12.36 65.26
CA ALA A 34 11.06 -12.38 66.26
C ALA A 34 11.40 -10.94 66.72
N SER A 35 12.14 -10.77 67.82
CA SER A 35 12.29 -9.49 68.54
C SER A 35 13.75 -9.07 68.78
N SER A 36 14.05 -7.76 68.66
CA SER A 36 14.86 -7.01 69.66
C SER A 36 15.02 -5.51 69.29
N SER A 37 15.01 -4.65 70.31
CA SER A 37 15.43 -3.24 70.29
C SER A 37 16.13 -2.94 71.64
N PRO A 38 17.11 -2.00 71.73
CA PRO A 38 16.76 -0.65 72.22
C PRO A 38 17.69 0.53 71.75
N LEU A 39 17.16 1.68 71.28
CA LEU A 39 16.98 2.99 72.00
C LEU A 39 18.23 3.95 72.02
N PRO A 40 18.15 5.26 72.44
CA PRO A 40 17.22 6.33 71.95
C PRO A 40 17.73 7.83 72.06
N ARG A 41 16.81 8.82 71.83
CA ARG A 41 16.70 10.20 72.42
C ARG A 41 17.64 11.35 71.89
N PRO A 42 17.36 12.66 72.17
CA PRO A 42 16.05 13.37 72.16
C PRO A 42 15.99 14.85 71.62
N ILE A 43 14.78 15.21 71.16
CA ILE A 43 13.97 16.46 71.09
C ILE A 43 14.31 17.75 71.96
N PRO A 44 13.60 18.92 71.83
CA PRO A 44 13.86 20.17 71.05
C PRO A 44 14.20 21.42 71.95
N PRO A 45 14.05 22.72 71.53
CA PRO A 45 12.76 23.49 71.58
C PRO A 45 12.58 24.60 70.46
N PRO A 46 11.52 25.46 70.45
CA PRO A 46 11.05 26.16 69.22
C PRO A 46 10.89 27.72 69.23
N HIS A 47 10.45 28.26 68.08
CA HIS A 47 9.73 29.54 67.79
C HIS A 47 10.44 30.92 67.88
N ALA A 48 10.42 31.66 66.74
CA ALA A 48 9.94 33.06 66.62
C ALA A 48 9.80 33.50 65.15
N ALA A 49 8.95 34.51 64.88
CA ALA A 49 8.82 35.29 63.62
C ALA A 49 8.28 36.70 63.99
N PRO A 50 8.45 37.79 63.20
CA PRO A 50 7.55 38.00 62.02
C PRO A 50 8.06 38.94 60.88
N GLN A 51 7.30 39.01 59.76
CA GLN A 51 7.05 40.21 58.90
C GLN A 51 8.22 40.93 58.18
N ARG A 52 8.03 41.74 57.12
CA ARG A 52 7.09 41.76 55.96
C ARG A 52 7.59 42.87 54.99
N ASP A 53 7.56 42.68 53.67
CA ASP A 53 7.60 43.83 52.73
C ASP A 53 7.05 43.51 51.32
N ALA A 54 6.87 44.54 50.48
CA ALA A 54 6.03 44.53 49.27
C ALA A 54 6.77 44.27 47.92
N PRO A 55 6.07 43.85 46.83
CA PRO A 55 6.70 43.45 45.56
C PRO A 55 6.89 44.59 44.54
N ALA A 56 7.86 44.42 43.63
CA ALA A 56 8.17 45.34 42.52
C ALA A 56 7.81 44.74 41.13
N PRO A 57 7.47 45.58 40.12
CA PRO A 57 6.97 45.14 38.80
C PRO A 57 8.09 44.84 37.75
N PRO A 58 7.77 44.20 36.60
CA PRO A 58 8.74 43.74 35.61
C PRO A 58 9.17 44.81 34.58
N PRO A 59 10.36 44.66 33.95
CA PRO A 59 10.81 45.52 32.86
C PRO A 59 10.08 45.23 31.53
N GLN A 60 9.81 46.27 30.75
CA GLN A 60 9.15 46.20 29.45
C GLN A 60 10.12 46.29 28.26
N VAL A 61 9.62 45.98 27.07
CA VAL A 61 10.31 46.17 25.79
C VAL A 61 10.36 47.66 25.43
N ALA A 62 11.52 48.15 24.99
CA ALA A 62 11.64 49.39 24.23
C ALA A 62 12.72 49.24 23.15
N ALA A 63 12.47 49.82 21.97
CA ALA A 63 13.43 49.91 20.87
C ALA A 63 13.82 51.37 20.66
N THR A 64 15.07 51.63 20.25
CA THR A 64 15.55 53.00 20.00
C THR A 64 16.32 53.07 18.68
N PHE A 65 15.77 53.80 17.71
CA PHE A 65 16.48 54.29 16.53
C PHE A 65 17.26 55.57 16.88
N ALA A 66 18.41 55.80 16.25
CA ALA A 66 18.62 56.88 15.27
C ALA A 66 20.08 57.40 15.18
N ASN A 67 20.58 57.53 13.94
CA ASN A 67 21.63 58.48 13.49
C ASN A 67 23.07 58.24 14.06
N ARG A 68 24.19 58.64 13.43
CA ARG A 68 24.54 59.40 12.20
C ARG A 68 26.04 59.08 11.85
N LEU A 69 26.71 59.41 10.73
CA LEU A 69 26.55 60.21 9.49
C LEU A 69 27.24 59.45 8.32
N ASP A 70 26.86 59.76 7.06
CA ASP A 70 27.63 59.95 5.80
C ASP A 70 28.80 58.98 5.38
N ALA A 71 29.27 58.87 4.12
CA ALA A 71 29.06 59.71 2.93
C ALA A 71 29.24 58.97 1.58
N SER A 72 28.63 59.54 0.52
CA SER A 72 29.07 59.52 -0.90
C SER A 72 28.88 58.24 -1.76
N ALA A 73 29.05 58.40 -3.09
CA ALA A 73 28.48 57.57 -4.16
C ALA A 73 29.50 57.29 -5.31
N PRO A 74 29.20 56.41 -6.30
CA PRO A 74 30.22 55.79 -7.16
C PRO A 74 30.52 56.54 -8.48
N ALA A 75 31.65 56.21 -9.13
CA ALA A 75 31.99 56.72 -10.46
C ALA A 75 32.93 55.81 -11.28
N ALA A 76 32.92 56.06 -12.60
CA ALA A 76 33.91 55.73 -13.64
C ALA A 76 34.04 54.27 -14.16
N ALA A 77 34.12 54.17 -15.49
CA ALA A 77 34.36 52.95 -16.27
C ALA A 77 35.72 53.03 -16.99
N LYS A 78 36.14 51.94 -17.66
CA LYS A 78 37.18 51.97 -18.69
C LYS A 78 36.87 51.04 -19.86
N VAL A 79 37.20 51.48 -21.07
CA VAL A 79 36.89 50.82 -22.36
C VAL A 79 38.17 50.74 -23.21
N ALA A 80 38.50 49.53 -23.68
CA ALA A 80 39.44 49.19 -24.77
C ALA A 80 39.59 47.65 -24.82
N ALA A 81 39.80 46.96 -25.95
CA ALA A 81 39.65 47.31 -27.37
C ALA A 81 39.56 46.00 -28.20
N GLY A 82 39.35 46.12 -29.51
CA GLY A 82 39.57 45.08 -30.54
C GLY A 82 39.93 45.78 -31.87
N PRO A 83 39.97 45.09 -33.04
CA PRO A 83 39.67 43.69 -33.34
C PRO A 83 40.94 42.94 -33.87
N PRO A 84 40.92 41.95 -34.80
CA PRO A 84 40.36 42.05 -36.15
C PRO A 84 39.44 40.88 -36.58
N ARG A 85 38.80 41.03 -37.76
CA ARG A 85 38.22 39.93 -38.58
C ARG A 85 39.32 39.36 -39.52
N GLU A 86 39.13 38.39 -40.43
CA GLU A 86 37.96 37.71 -40.97
C GLU A 86 38.38 36.37 -41.63
N ALA A 87 37.56 35.31 -41.58
CA ALA A 87 37.67 34.14 -42.47
C ALA A 87 36.35 33.32 -42.47
N ARG A 88 36.03 32.64 -43.58
CA ARG A 88 34.75 31.91 -43.78
C ARG A 88 34.96 30.39 -43.88
N SER A 89 33.99 29.61 -43.37
CA SER A 89 33.49 28.38 -44.03
C SER A 89 32.16 27.96 -43.40
N ALA A 90 31.42 27.05 -44.05
CA ALA A 90 30.01 26.79 -43.77
C ALA A 90 29.75 25.55 -42.89
N GLY A 91 28.67 25.59 -42.10
CA GLY A 91 28.17 24.46 -41.30
C GLY A 91 26.69 24.64 -40.95
N VAL A 92 25.85 23.66 -41.30
CA VAL A 92 24.38 23.72 -41.17
C VAL A 92 23.93 23.79 -39.70
N ARG A 93 22.89 24.59 -39.43
CA ARG A 93 22.21 24.64 -38.12
C ARG A 93 21.51 23.31 -37.82
N GLY A 94 22.14 22.45 -37.03
CA GLY A 94 21.52 21.29 -36.38
C GLY A 94 21.03 21.64 -34.97
N PHE A 95 19.82 21.21 -34.60
CA PHE A 95 19.24 21.47 -33.28
C PHE A 95 19.82 20.48 -32.25
N GLY A 96 20.88 20.90 -31.54
CA GLY A 96 21.63 20.04 -30.61
C GLY A 96 21.01 19.96 -29.21
N SER A 97 20.87 18.74 -28.67
CA SER A 97 20.40 18.48 -27.31
C SER A 97 21.32 19.09 -26.23
N SER A 98 20.75 19.49 -25.10
CA SER A 98 21.46 20.07 -23.95
C SER A 98 22.33 19.06 -23.20
N THR A 99 23.51 18.75 -23.74
CA THR A 99 24.53 17.96 -23.05
C THR A 99 25.13 18.79 -21.89
N GLN A 100 25.11 18.25 -20.67
CA GLN A 100 25.62 18.97 -19.50
C GLN A 100 27.11 19.35 -19.66
N ALA A 101 27.45 20.60 -19.35
CA ALA A 101 28.82 21.10 -19.48
C ALA A 101 29.80 20.36 -18.52
N PRO A 102 31.02 20.04 -18.96
CA PRO A 102 31.99 19.34 -18.13
C PRO A 102 32.51 20.24 -16.99
N TRP A 103 32.30 19.79 -15.74
CA TRP A 103 32.73 20.51 -14.54
C TRP A 103 34.23 20.83 -14.53
N ASN A 104 34.54 22.08 -14.20
CA ASN A 104 35.90 22.62 -14.17
C ASN A 104 36.83 21.80 -13.26
N THR A 105 38.05 21.52 -13.72
CA THR A 105 39.09 20.82 -12.95
C THR A 105 39.38 21.48 -11.60
N ARG A 106 39.19 22.81 -11.50
CA ARG A 106 39.26 23.59 -10.26
C ARG A 106 38.27 23.08 -9.19
N GLN A 107 37.02 22.79 -9.55
CA GLN A 107 36.00 22.29 -8.60
C GLN A 107 36.33 20.89 -8.07
N ARG A 108 36.91 20.00 -8.90
CA ARG A 108 37.35 18.67 -8.45
C ARG A 108 38.42 18.75 -7.35
N ARG A 109 39.37 19.69 -7.50
CA ARG A 109 40.41 19.96 -6.48
C ARG A 109 39.81 20.54 -5.19
N TRP A 110 38.73 21.32 -5.27
CA TRP A 110 38.01 21.81 -4.09
C TRP A 110 37.29 20.70 -3.32
N VAL A 111 36.52 19.84 -3.99
CA VAL A 111 35.79 18.73 -3.32
C VAL A 111 36.75 17.77 -2.63
N ALA A 112 37.85 17.38 -3.30
CA ALA A 112 38.86 16.51 -2.71
C ALA A 112 39.56 17.14 -1.48
N ARG A 113 39.79 18.47 -1.51
CA ARG A 113 40.33 19.21 -0.35
C ARG A 113 39.32 19.34 0.79
N ALA A 114 38.04 19.56 0.50
CA ALA A 114 36.98 19.61 1.50
C ALA A 114 36.80 18.26 2.21
N ALA A 115 36.80 17.15 1.46
CA ALA A 115 36.77 15.80 2.03
C ALA A 115 37.97 15.55 2.96
N ALA A 116 39.19 15.89 2.52
CA ALA A 116 40.39 15.75 3.36
C ALA A 116 40.33 16.62 4.63
N ALA A 117 39.86 17.87 4.52
CA ALA A 117 39.72 18.78 5.65
C ALA A 117 38.69 18.29 6.68
N LEU A 118 37.54 17.78 6.23
CA LEU A 118 36.53 17.19 7.12
C LEU A 118 37.09 15.98 7.90
N ARG A 119 37.90 15.12 7.27
CA ARG A 119 38.54 13.99 7.96
C ARG A 119 39.53 14.42 9.03
N VAL A 120 40.34 15.44 8.75
CA VAL A 120 41.25 16.02 9.76
C VAL A 120 40.45 16.68 10.89
N ALA A 121 39.35 17.37 10.59
CA ALA A 121 38.45 17.92 11.60
C ALA A 121 37.80 16.84 12.47
N ALA A 122 37.39 15.70 11.89
CA ALA A 122 36.85 14.56 12.65
C ALA A 122 37.89 13.99 13.63
N VAL A 123 39.14 13.79 13.19
CA VAL A 123 40.24 13.36 14.08
C VAL A 123 40.43 14.36 15.22
N LEU A 124 40.55 15.66 14.93
CA LEU A 124 40.80 16.69 15.94
C LEU A 124 39.65 16.78 16.96
N LEU A 125 38.41 16.83 16.51
CA LEU A 125 37.24 16.92 17.38
C LEU A 125 37.04 15.63 18.21
N ALA A 126 37.29 14.45 17.64
CA ALA A 126 37.26 13.19 18.38
C ALA A 126 38.37 13.12 19.46
N VAL A 127 39.58 13.59 19.16
CA VAL A 127 40.66 13.71 20.15
C VAL A 127 40.29 14.67 21.27
N ILE A 128 39.69 15.82 20.97
CA ILE A 128 39.24 16.78 21.99
C ILE A 128 38.13 16.17 22.84
N SER A 129 37.12 15.52 22.24
CA SER A 129 36.04 14.85 22.97
C SER A 129 36.57 13.77 23.92
N PHE A 130 37.43 12.87 23.40
CA PHE A 130 38.09 11.83 24.19
C PHE A 130 38.99 12.42 25.30
N SER A 131 39.70 13.51 25.02
CA SER A 131 40.55 14.19 26.02
C SER A 131 39.74 14.81 27.16
N VAL A 132 38.55 15.36 26.89
CA VAL A 132 37.63 15.85 27.94
C VAL A 132 37.08 14.68 28.78
N MET A 133 36.82 13.53 28.18
CA MET A 133 36.36 12.32 28.88
C MET A 133 37.47 11.64 29.71
N VAL A 134 38.73 11.69 29.26
CA VAL A 134 39.90 11.08 29.94
C VAL A 134 40.53 12.02 30.97
N ALA A 135 40.35 13.34 30.85
CA ALA A 135 40.73 14.31 31.88
C ALA A 135 39.80 14.33 33.11
N ASP A 136 38.91 13.34 33.23
CA ASP A 136 38.00 13.16 34.35
C ASP A 136 38.71 12.51 35.55
N LYS A 137 39.04 13.34 36.54
CA LYS A 137 39.52 12.92 37.86
C LYS A 137 38.42 13.17 38.88
N THR A 138 37.44 12.26 38.98
CA THR A 138 36.43 12.17 40.06
C THR A 138 35.98 13.53 40.60
N GLU A 139 35.37 14.34 39.74
CA GLU A 139 35.12 15.77 39.99
C GLU A 139 33.64 16.13 40.26
N GLY A 140 32.75 15.12 40.26
CA GLY A 140 31.36 15.26 40.71
C GLY A 140 31.22 15.17 42.24
N TRP A 141 30.08 15.63 42.78
CA TRP A 141 29.87 15.78 44.23
C TRP A 141 29.93 14.46 45.03
N ASP A 142 29.66 13.32 44.40
CA ASP A 142 29.78 11.97 44.99
C ASP A 142 30.94 11.16 44.37
N GLY A 143 31.94 11.82 43.79
CA GLY A 143 33.03 11.15 43.08
C GLY A 143 32.57 10.48 41.76
N ASP A 144 31.54 11.04 41.13
CA ASP A 144 31.06 10.62 39.82
C ASP A 144 32.15 10.68 38.75
N SER A 145 32.01 9.81 37.74
CA SER A 145 32.90 9.76 36.57
C SER A 145 32.18 9.14 35.37
N TYR A 146 32.72 9.32 34.16
CA TYR A 146 32.17 8.70 32.93
C TYR A 146 32.09 7.17 33.00
N GLY A 147 32.88 6.52 33.88
CA GLY A 147 32.86 5.07 34.09
C GLY A 147 31.70 4.56 34.96
N ARG A 148 30.97 5.43 35.66
CA ARG A 148 29.91 5.06 36.61
C ARG A 148 28.55 4.76 35.93
N TYR A 149 28.30 5.34 34.76
CA TYR A 149 27.00 5.28 34.06
C TYR A 149 27.13 4.65 32.67
N GLU A 150 26.14 3.84 32.27
CA GLU A 150 26.22 3.07 31.01
C GLU A 150 26.13 3.95 29.76
N GLU A 151 25.36 5.03 29.84
CA GLU A 151 25.18 6.01 28.76
C GLU A 151 26.49 6.77 28.47
N PHE A 152 27.22 7.14 29.52
CA PHE A 152 28.54 7.76 29.40
C PHE A 152 29.60 6.75 28.94
N ARG A 153 29.59 5.51 29.44
CA ARG A 153 30.47 4.44 28.94
C ARG A 153 30.25 4.17 27.45
N TYR A 154 29.01 4.17 26.98
CA TYR A 154 28.66 4.02 25.56
C TYR A 154 29.19 5.19 24.73
N LEU A 155 29.03 6.43 25.21
CA LEU A 155 29.60 7.62 24.56
C LEU A 155 31.14 7.57 24.46
N VAL A 156 31.84 7.17 25.52
CA VAL A 156 33.31 6.99 25.49
C VAL A 156 33.70 5.92 24.47
N ALA A 157 33.04 4.75 24.50
CA ALA A 157 33.35 3.64 23.60
C ALA A 157 33.16 4.01 22.12
N VAL A 158 32.06 4.68 21.77
CA VAL A 158 31.82 5.12 20.38
C VAL A 158 32.82 6.20 19.95
N ASN A 159 33.18 7.16 20.81
CA ASN A 159 34.21 8.16 20.49
C ASN A 159 35.59 7.51 20.23
N VAL A 160 35.97 6.47 20.99
CA VAL A 160 37.20 5.71 20.74
C VAL A 160 37.17 5.02 19.37
N ILE A 161 36.07 4.35 19.02
CA ILE A 161 35.91 3.69 17.72
C ILE A 161 35.99 4.72 16.57
N VAL A 162 35.30 5.87 16.72
CA VAL A 162 35.32 6.98 15.76
C VAL A 162 36.72 7.59 15.62
N PHE A 163 37.47 7.76 16.72
CA PHE A 163 38.85 8.24 16.67
C PHE A 163 39.77 7.26 15.92
N VAL A 164 39.74 5.97 16.25
CA VAL A 164 40.57 4.94 15.60
C VAL A 164 40.23 4.85 14.10
N TYR A 165 38.94 4.88 13.75
CA TYR A 165 38.50 4.92 12.35
C TYR A 165 39.01 6.17 11.63
N SER A 166 38.83 7.36 12.22
CA SER A 166 39.22 8.63 11.60
C SER A 166 40.74 8.72 11.40
N LEU A 167 41.53 8.19 12.35
CA LEU A 167 42.99 8.09 12.25
C LEU A 167 43.41 7.17 11.09
N PHE A 168 42.78 6.00 10.96
CA PHE A 168 43.00 5.09 9.83
C PHE A 168 42.58 5.71 8.49
N GLN A 169 41.45 6.42 8.46
CA GLN A 169 40.92 7.09 7.27
C GLN A 169 41.81 8.26 6.82
N ALA A 170 42.42 8.98 7.77
CA ALA A 170 43.45 10.00 7.51
C ALA A 170 44.74 9.37 6.95
N TYR A 171 45.21 8.26 7.54
CA TYR A 171 46.38 7.51 7.07
C TYR A 171 46.21 6.97 5.64
N GLU A 172 45.06 6.37 5.33
CA GLU A 172 44.68 5.96 3.97
C GLU A 172 44.60 7.14 2.98
N SER A 173 44.21 8.32 3.46
CA SER A 173 44.17 9.54 2.64
C SER A 173 45.58 10.06 2.32
N TYR A 174 46.59 9.72 3.11
CA TYR A 174 48.00 10.03 2.86
C TYR A 174 48.71 8.95 2.02
N ARG A 175 48.55 7.66 2.35
CA ARG A 175 49.39 6.57 1.80
C ARG A 175 48.76 5.78 0.63
N MET A 176 47.47 5.96 0.35
CA MET A 176 46.73 5.34 -0.77
C MET A 176 46.95 3.82 -0.95
N ILE A 177 46.76 3.02 0.10
CA ILE A 177 47.01 1.57 0.03
C ILE A 177 45.79 0.81 -0.54
N ILE A 178 44.56 1.22 -0.20
CA ILE A 178 43.35 0.49 -0.60
C ILE A 178 42.96 0.73 -2.09
N GLY A 179 42.72 -0.36 -2.81
CA GLY A 179 42.32 -0.39 -4.21
C GLY A 179 41.02 0.39 -4.51
N ARG A 180 41.03 1.13 -5.63
CA ARG A 180 40.05 2.18 -5.95
C ARG A 180 38.55 1.79 -5.93
N PRO A 181 38.07 0.62 -6.38
CA PRO A 181 36.62 0.37 -6.45
C PRO A 181 35.99 0.08 -5.09
N LEU A 182 36.64 -0.72 -4.24
CA LEU A 182 36.09 -1.15 -2.96
C LEU A 182 36.10 -0.01 -1.92
N ARG A 183 37.10 0.89 -2.01
CA ARG A 183 37.32 2.01 -1.08
C ARG A 183 36.09 2.87 -0.83
N TYR A 184 35.35 3.24 -1.89
CA TYR A 184 34.21 4.16 -1.77
C TYR A 184 33.01 3.53 -1.05
N TYR A 185 32.72 2.25 -1.31
CA TYR A 185 31.64 1.53 -0.61
C TYR A 185 31.96 1.35 0.87
N VAL A 186 33.18 0.89 1.20
CA VAL A 186 33.58 0.67 2.60
C VAL A 186 33.61 1.98 3.39
N VAL A 187 34.11 3.08 2.79
CA VAL A 187 34.09 4.40 3.43
C VAL A 187 32.66 4.89 3.65
N LEU A 188 31.79 4.84 2.65
CA LEU A 188 30.41 5.31 2.78
C LEU A 188 29.65 4.56 3.88
N SER A 189 29.73 3.23 3.89
CA SER A 189 29.04 2.41 4.89
C SER A 189 29.56 2.67 6.31
N MET A 190 30.88 2.84 6.49
CA MET A 190 31.47 3.09 7.80
C MET A 190 31.18 4.52 8.29
N ASP A 191 31.30 5.55 7.45
CA ASP A 191 30.90 6.93 7.80
C ASP A 191 29.44 6.98 8.28
N GLN A 192 28.53 6.22 7.63
CA GLN A 192 27.12 6.13 8.02
C GLN A 192 26.88 5.39 9.34
N ILE A 193 27.48 4.20 9.52
CA ILE A 193 27.34 3.40 10.75
C ILE A 193 27.87 4.18 11.96
N LEU A 194 29.02 4.84 11.82
CA LEU A 194 29.65 5.62 12.88
C LEU A 194 28.86 6.90 13.19
N ALA A 195 28.31 7.58 12.19
CA ALA A 195 27.42 8.72 12.41
C ALA A 195 26.16 8.30 13.21
N TYR A 196 25.54 7.16 12.88
CA TYR A 196 24.37 6.65 13.60
C TYR A 196 24.70 6.27 15.05
N LEU A 197 25.78 5.52 15.28
CA LEU A 197 26.23 5.14 16.62
C LEU A 197 26.56 6.36 17.49
N LEU A 198 27.21 7.37 16.92
CA LEU A 198 27.61 8.58 17.65
C LEU A 198 26.40 9.47 17.98
N MET A 199 25.45 9.61 17.05
CA MET A 199 24.17 10.28 17.31
C MET A 199 23.36 9.59 18.42
N SER A 200 23.29 8.25 18.38
CA SER A 200 22.66 7.40 19.40
C SER A 200 23.31 7.62 20.79
N ALA A 201 24.65 7.52 20.86
CA ALA A 201 25.39 7.67 22.11
C ALA A 201 25.32 9.11 22.68
N SER A 202 25.44 10.13 21.84
CA SER A 202 25.26 11.53 22.25
C SER A 202 23.85 11.79 22.79
N SER A 203 22.80 11.21 22.18
CA SER A 203 21.42 11.39 22.64
C SER A 203 21.16 10.69 23.98
N ALA A 204 21.68 9.48 24.18
CA ALA A 204 21.61 8.77 25.46
C ALA A 204 22.29 9.55 26.58
N ALA A 205 23.55 9.95 26.37
CA ALA A 205 24.31 10.72 27.34
C ALA A 205 23.71 12.12 27.62
N ALA A 206 23.14 12.78 26.61
CA ALA A 206 22.39 14.04 26.80
C ALA A 206 21.19 13.84 27.73
N SER A 207 20.34 12.83 27.46
CA SER A 207 19.16 12.56 28.29
C SER A 207 19.52 12.24 29.75
N ARG A 208 20.65 11.55 29.98
CA ARG A 208 21.16 11.27 31.33
C ARG A 208 21.71 12.52 32.02
N ASN A 209 22.43 13.38 31.29
CA ASN A 209 22.96 14.64 31.80
C ASN A 209 21.83 15.62 32.15
N ASP A 210 20.84 15.79 31.28
CA ASP A 210 19.70 16.68 31.51
C ASP A 210 18.83 16.21 32.67
N ALA A 211 18.61 14.89 32.79
CA ALA A 211 17.94 14.31 33.96
C ALA A 211 18.69 14.62 35.26
N TRP A 212 20.03 14.48 35.27
CA TRP A 212 20.86 14.81 36.43
C TRP A 212 20.78 16.29 36.80
N VAL A 213 20.96 17.19 35.83
CA VAL A 213 20.88 18.65 36.03
C VAL A 213 19.48 19.07 36.51
N SER A 214 18.42 18.42 36.04
CA SER A 214 17.05 18.68 36.50
C SER A 214 16.76 18.24 37.94
N ALA A 215 17.48 17.23 38.44
CA ALA A 215 17.27 16.64 39.76
C ALA A 215 18.20 17.22 40.85
N PHE A 216 19.44 17.55 40.50
CA PHE A 216 20.50 17.94 41.44
C PHE A 216 21.19 19.27 41.10
N GLY A 217 20.84 19.90 39.98
CA GLY A 217 21.49 21.13 39.49
C GLY A 217 22.76 20.86 38.68
N SER A 218 23.36 21.93 38.16
CA SER A 218 24.59 21.88 37.36
C SER A 218 25.83 21.95 38.23
N ASP A 219 26.74 21.00 38.06
CA ASP A 219 28.02 20.89 38.77
C ASP A 219 29.22 20.91 37.80
N LYS A 220 30.44 20.69 38.30
CA LYS A 220 31.65 20.70 37.46
C LYS A 220 31.71 19.50 36.51
N PHE A 221 31.18 18.34 36.91
CA PHE A 221 31.12 17.13 36.08
C PHE A 221 30.10 17.27 34.94
N THR A 222 28.86 17.63 35.22
CA THR A 222 27.79 17.82 34.21
C THR A 222 28.12 18.90 33.18
N ASN A 223 28.79 20.00 33.57
CA ASN A 223 29.27 21.00 32.62
C ASN A 223 30.37 20.45 31.67
N LYS A 224 31.27 19.60 32.17
CA LYS A 224 32.24 18.87 31.33
C LYS A 224 31.54 17.85 30.42
N ALA A 225 30.57 17.10 30.94
CA ALA A 225 29.82 16.10 30.21
C ALA A 225 29.01 16.71 29.06
N GLY A 226 28.24 17.78 29.32
CA GLY A 226 27.54 18.55 28.30
C GLY A 226 28.47 19.10 27.21
N SER A 227 29.66 19.57 27.59
CA SER A 227 30.71 19.98 26.64
C SER A 227 31.19 18.80 25.77
N ALA A 228 31.47 17.65 26.37
CA ALA A 228 31.94 16.45 25.69
C ALA A 228 30.90 15.87 24.71
N ILE A 229 29.61 15.84 25.13
CA ILE A 229 28.45 15.47 24.32
C ILE A 229 28.31 16.41 23.11
N THR A 230 28.43 17.73 23.33
CA THR A 230 28.35 18.73 22.26
C THR A 230 29.45 18.54 21.22
N ILE A 231 30.68 18.25 21.65
CA ILE A 231 31.81 17.98 20.74
C ILE A 231 31.60 16.65 19.99
N SER A 232 31.07 15.61 20.64
CA SER A 232 30.66 14.36 19.97
C SER A 232 29.60 14.60 18.89
N PHE A 233 28.63 15.49 19.14
CA PHE A 233 27.60 15.84 18.16
C PHE A 233 28.17 16.64 16.97
N LEU A 234 29.18 17.48 17.19
CA LEU A 234 29.94 18.12 16.10
C LEU A 234 30.71 17.11 15.25
N VAL A 235 31.31 16.08 15.85
CA VAL A 235 31.94 14.96 15.12
C VAL A 235 30.91 14.21 14.26
N PHE A 236 29.69 13.97 14.77
CA PHE A 236 28.59 13.40 14.00
C PHE A 236 28.25 14.23 12.74
N ILE A 237 28.14 15.55 12.87
CA ILE A 237 27.88 16.45 11.72
C ILE A 237 29.01 16.34 10.68
N VAL A 238 30.27 16.29 11.12
CA VAL A 238 31.42 16.15 10.23
C VAL A 238 31.43 14.78 9.50
N LEU A 239 31.10 13.69 10.19
CA LEU A 239 30.95 12.36 9.56
C LEU A 239 29.77 12.33 8.58
N ALA A 240 28.63 12.93 8.92
CA ALA A 240 27.48 13.05 8.02
C ALA A 240 27.86 13.79 6.72
N LEU A 241 28.59 14.91 6.82
CA LEU A 241 29.10 15.64 5.65
C LEU A 241 30.15 14.84 4.85
N SER A 242 31.02 14.06 5.52
CA SER A 242 31.94 13.12 4.85
C SER A 242 31.17 12.03 4.07
N SER A 243 30.10 11.49 4.64
CA SER A 243 29.26 10.48 4.00
C SER A 243 28.57 11.03 2.73
N ILE A 244 28.08 12.27 2.76
CA ILE A 244 27.44 12.93 1.61
C ILE A 244 28.42 13.12 0.45
N ILE A 245 29.66 13.56 0.75
CA ILE A 245 30.70 13.71 -0.28
C ILE A 245 31.15 12.34 -0.81
N SER A 246 31.29 11.34 0.06
CA SER A 246 31.63 9.97 -0.32
C SER A 246 30.55 9.31 -1.19
N ALA A 247 29.27 9.57 -0.92
CA ALA A 247 28.15 9.15 -1.75
C ALA A 247 28.16 9.85 -3.12
N TYR A 248 28.40 11.17 -3.17
CA TYR A 248 28.52 11.91 -4.42
C TYR A 248 29.63 11.34 -5.33
N ASP A 249 30.81 11.05 -4.78
CA ASP A 249 31.90 10.43 -5.53
C ASP A 249 31.56 8.98 -5.94
N LEU A 250 30.85 8.20 -5.10
CA LEU A 250 30.41 6.85 -5.42
C LEU A 250 29.43 6.82 -6.60
N PHE A 251 28.35 7.61 -6.56
CA PHE A 251 27.37 7.71 -7.65
C PHE A 251 28.04 8.16 -8.96
N ARG A 252 29.01 9.07 -8.87
CA ARG A 252 29.81 9.51 -10.04
C ARG A 252 30.74 8.41 -10.57
N GLY A 253 31.35 7.64 -9.68
CA GLY A 253 32.20 6.49 -10.03
C GLY A 253 31.44 5.36 -10.72
N ILE A 254 30.18 5.12 -10.33
CA ILE A 254 29.30 4.16 -10.98
C ILE A 254 28.99 4.59 -12.43
N HIS A 255 28.79 5.88 -12.68
CA HIS A 255 28.60 6.41 -14.04
C HIS A 255 29.82 6.22 -14.95
N THR A 256 31.04 6.46 -14.45
CA THR A 256 32.27 6.23 -15.24
C THR A 256 32.56 4.74 -15.42
N MET A 257 32.30 3.89 -14.42
CA MET A 257 32.38 2.42 -14.55
C MET A 257 31.43 1.89 -15.63
N LYS A 258 30.15 2.29 -15.63
CA LYS A 258 29.19 1.89 -16.67
C LYS A 258 29.66 2.30 -18.08
N LEU A 259 30.19 3.52 -18.22
CA LEU A 259 30.73 4.00 -19.49
C LEU A 259 31.92 3.15 -19.95
N PHE A 260 32.89 2.89 -19.06
CA PHE A 260 34.10 2.13 -19.39
C PHE A 260 33.82 0.64 -19.66
N HIS A 261 32.86 0.05 -18.95
CA HIS A 261 32.45 -1.35 -19.18
C HIS A 261 31.76 -1.50 -20.53
N THR A 262 30.82 -0.60 -20.87
CA THR A 262 30.17 -0.55 -22.19
C THR A 262 31.20 -0.35 -23.30
N PHE A 263 32.13 0.58 -23.13
CA PHE A 263 33.18 0.83 -24.13
C PHE A 263 34.11 -0.39 -24.32
N ARG A 264 34.47 -1.09 -23.24
CA ARG A 264 35.32 -2.29 -23.28
C ARG A 264 34.59 -3.52 -23.83
N ILE A 265 33.28 -3.62 -23.66
CA ILE A 265 32.43 -4.64 -24.29
C ILE A 265 32.33 -4.35 -25.80
N CYS A 266 32.00 -3.12 -26.21
CA CYS A 266 31.94 -2.74 -27.63
C CYS A 266 33.30 -2.92 -28.34
N ALA A 267 34.41 -2.49 -27.73
CA ALA A 267 35.74 -2.66 -28.32
C ALA A 267 36.14 -4.14 -28.50
N ARG A 268 35.80 -5.01 -27.54
CA ARG A 268 36.02 -6.46 -27.66
C ARG A 268 35.08 -7.10 -28.70
N GLY A 269 33.83 -6.66 -28.79
CA GLY A 269 32.88 -7.12 -29.82
C GLY A 269 33.34 -6.76 -31.23
N PHE A 270 33.82 -5.52 -31.43
CA PHE A 270 34.32 -5.03 -32.71
C PHE A 270 35.57 -5.81 -33.17
N LEU A 271 36.58 -5.93 -32.30
CA LEU A 271 37.83 -6.64 -32.62
C LEU A 271 37.65 -8.16 -32.83
N ARG A 272 36.60 -8.78 -32.26
CA ARG A 272 36.31 -10.21 -32.47
C ARG A 272 35.54 -10.48 -33.77
N ARG A 273 34.90 -9.46 -34.37
CA ARG A 273 34.15 -9.58 -35.64
C ARG A 273 35.00 -9.42 -36.91
N GLN A 274 36.25 -8.95 -36.82
CA GLN A 274 37.20 -8.92 -37.93
C GLN A 274 38.18 -10.11 -37.95
N ARG A 275 37.99 -11.13 -37.11
CA ARG A 275 38.93 -12.28 -37.00
C ARG A 275 38.26 -13.66 -36.93
N MET A 276 37.00 -13.75 -37.37
CA MET A 276 36.26 -15.00 -37.53
C MET A 276 35.48 -14.88 -38.84
N GLY A 277 36.15 -15.18 -39.95
CA GLY A 277 35.64 -14.98 -41.31
C GLY A 277 36.12 -16.05 -42.30
N GLU A 278 36.59 -17.18 -41.77
CA GLU A 278 37.05 -18.37 -42.50
C GLU A 278 36.81 -19.60 -41.59
N ASP A 279 36.63 -20.76 -42.23
CA ASP A 279 36.60 -22.13 -41.72
C ASP A 279 35.58 -22.60 -40.64
N GLY A 280 35.11 -23.83 -40.88
CA GLY A 280 35.11 -24.86 -39.82
C GLY A 280 33.77 -25.37 -39.34
N SER A 281 33.36 -26.56 -39.80
CA SER A 281 32.24 -27.32 -39.24
C SER A 281 32.65 -28.19 -38.05
N ALA A 282 32.02 -27.98 -36.88
CA ALA A 282 31.81 -29.01 -35.86
C ALA A 282 30.71 -28.56 -34.88
N GLY A 283 29.87 -29.48 -34.40
CA GLY A 283 28.81 -29.18 -33.43
C GLY A 283 29.01 -29.89 -32.10
N VAL A 284 28.73 -29.18 -30.99
CA VAL A 284 28.53 -29.76 -29.65
C VAL A 284 27.37 -29.01 -28.99
N ASN A 285 26.45 -29.75 -28.36
CA ASN A 285 25.33 -29.16 -27.63
C ASN A 285 25.77 -28.64 -26.26
N LEU A 286 25.26 -27.47 -25.86
CA LEU A 286 24.87 -27.24 -24.46
C LEU A 286 23.76 -26.20 -24.38
N ALA A 287 22.74 -26.47 -23.55
CA ALA A 287 21.61 -25.57 -23.35
C ALA A 287 21.87 -24.55 -22.24
N ALA A 288 21.36 -23.33 -22.40
CA ALA A 288 21.21 -22.34 -21.33
C ALA A 288 19.95 -21.51 -21.60
N SER A 289 19.23 -21.14 -20.53
CA SER A 289 17.90 -20.53 -20.62
C SER A 289 17.88 -19.17 -21.35
N MET A 290 16.74 -18.87 -21.94
CA MET A 290 16.37 -17.52 -22.38
C MET A 290 16.16 -16.61 -21.17
N ASP A 291 16.56 -15.34 -21.32
CA ASP A 291 16.20 -14.25 -20.40
C ASP A 291 15.81 -13.03 -21.25
N SER A 292 14.53 -12.68 -21.30
CA SER A 292 13.95 -11.84 -22.35
C SER A 292 13.84 -10.36 -21.97
N GLY A 293 14.97 -9.64 -22.02
CA GLY A 293 15.00 -8.18 -21.80
C GLY A 293 14.39 -7.38 -22.97
N VAL A 294 13.12 -6.98 -22.84
CA VAL A 294 12.41 -6.18 -23.86
C VAL A 294 12.94 -4.74 -23.91
N ALA A 295 13.52 -4.35 -25.06
CA ALA A 295 13.93 -2.97 -25.34
C ALA A 295 12.86 -2.21 -26.13
N SER A 296 12.25 -1.20 -25.51
CA SER A 296 11.19 -0.39 -26.16
C SER A 296 11.76 0.56 -27.23
N LEU A 297 11.38 0.35 -28.49
CA LEU A 297 11.72 1.22 -29.61
C LEU A 297 10.65 2.30 -29.83
N LYS A 298 11.02 3.57 -29.59
CA LYS A 298 10.21 4.73 -30.01
C LYS A 298 10.25 4.88 -31.53
N ALA A 299 9.13 4.63 -32.20
CA ALA A 299 8.97 4.85 -33.64
C ALA A 299 7.95 5.96 -33.93
N ASN A 300 8.40 7.22 -33.92
CA ASN A 300 7.67 8.33 -34.54
C ASN A 300 8.12 8.48 -36.00
N ALA A 301 7.46 7.79 -36.92
CA ALA A 301 7.65 7.97 -38.36
C ALA A 301 6.28 7.89 -39.07
N CYS A 302 5.83 9.01 -39.62
CA CYS A 302 4.63 9.08 -40.45
C CYS A 302 5.00 8.81 -41.91
N LEU A 303 4.23 7.97 -42.60
CA LEU A 303 4.33 7.76 -44.05
C LEU A 303 2.93 7.51 -44.63
N SER A 304 2.66 8.05 -45.81
CA SER A 304 1.32 8.31 -46.32
C SER A 304 0.80 7.31 -47.37
N GLN A 305 -0.50 7.04 -47.31
CA GLN A 305 -1.43 6.56 -48.35
C GLN A 305 -0.90 5.94 -49.66
N VAL A 306 -1.39 4.73 -49.96
CA VAL A 306 -2.11 4.38 -51.21
C VAL A 306 -3.32 3.48 -50.83
N LYS A 307 -4.34 3.33 -51.69
CA LYS A 307 -5.64 2.68 -51.37
C LYS A 307 -6.22 1.89 -52.57
N ARG A 308 -6.82 0.70 -52.31
CA ARG A 308 -7.43 -0.27 -53.28
C ARG A 308 -6.42 -0.92 -54.26
N GLY A 309 -6.60 -2.16 -54.75
CA GLY A 309 -7.66 -3.16 -54.53
C GLY A 309 -7.64 -4.24 -55.65
N ASP A 310 -8.43 -5.34 -55.68
CA ASP A 310 -9.28 -6.06 -54.70
C ASP A 310 -9.59 -7.49 -55.29
N PHE A 311 -10.09 -8.46 -54.49
CA PHE A 311 -10.43 -9.89 -54.83
C PHE A 311 -9.27 -10.86 -55.23
N GLY A 312 -9.29 -12.18 -54.94
CA GLY A 312 -10.20 -12.97 -54.08
C GLY A 312 -10.02 -14.51 -54.18
N SER A 313 -10.69 -15.27 -53.30
CA SER A 313 -10.92 -16.74 -53.30
C SER A 313 -9.87 -17.73 -52.69
N ARG A 314 -10.39 -18.59 -51.78
CA ARG A 314 -10.04 -19.98 -51.37
C ARG A 314 -8.57 -20.47 -51.38
N GLY A 315 -8.17 -21.12 -50.27
CA GLY A 315 -7.32 -22.33 -50.34
C GLY A 315 -6.22 -22.45 -49.28
N SER A 316 -6.40 -23.38 -48.34
CA SER A 316 -5.40 -23.93 -47.42
C SER A 316 -4.00 -24.19 -48.02
N GLY A 317 -2.91 -23.81 -47.36
CA GLY A 317 -1.56 -24.20 -47.80
C GLY A 317 -0.36 -23.62 -47.04
N ILE A 318 0.17 -24.43 -46.12
CA ILE A 318 1.40 -24.26 -45.33
C ILE A 318 2.65 -23.80 -46.13
N TRP A 319 3.36 -22.81 -45.58
CA TRP A 319 4.82 -22.51 -45.66
C TRP A 319 5.64 -23.00 -46.88
N GLY A 320 6.23 -22.07 -47.66
CA GLY A 320 7.30 -22.39 -48.62
C GLY A 320 8.04 -21.16 -49.21
N LYS A 321 9.37 -21.11 -49.02
CA LYS A 321 10.35 -20.06 -49.39
C LYS A 321 10.17 -19.34 -50.75
N ALA A 322 10.69 -18.11 -50.82
CA ALA A 322 10.82 -17.33 -52.05
C ALA A 322 11.87 -17.87 -53.05
N ILE A 323 11.63 -17.62 -54.35
CA ILE A 323 12.61 -17.66 -55.46
C ILE A 323 12.39 -16.40 -56.33
N THR A 324 13.45 -15.95 -57.01
CA THR A 324 13.52 -14.70 -57.79
C THR A 324 13.79 -14.99 -59.28
N VAL A 325 13.85 -13.93 -60.10
CA VAL A 325 14.53 -13.80 -61.41
C VAL A 325 13.70 -14.14 -62.67
N VAL A 326 13.93 -13.34 -63.73
CA VAL A 326 13.47 -13.42 -65.15
C VAL A 326 11.95 -13.27 -65.39
N GLY A 327 11.44 -12.31 -66.17
CA GLY A 327 12.03 -11.11 -66.76
C GLY A 327 11.93 -11.02 -68.29
N SER A 328 11.01 -10.20 -68.82
CA SER A 328 11.04 -9.76 -70.23
C SER A 328 10.29 -8.43 -70.46
N ARG A 329 10.91 -7.57 -71.26
CA ARG A 329 10.39 -6.70 -72.37
C ARG A 329 8.88 -6.32 -72.34
N THR A 330 8.47 -5.07 -72.61
CA THR A 330 9.16 -4.01 -73.39
C THR A 330 8.63 -2.57 -73.17
N LYS A 331 9.53 -1.58 -73.30
CA LYS A 331 9.39 -0.20 -73.86
C LYS A 331 8.18 0.72 -73.49
N LYS A 332 8.55 1.88 -72.90
CA LYS A 332 8.29 3.29 -73.34
C LYS A 332 6.83 3.81 -73.41
N TRP A 333 6.51 5.09 -73.12
CA TRP A 333 7.32 6.30 -72.82
C TRP A 333 6.59 7.30 -71.87
N ARG A 334 7.18 8.49 -71.66
CA ARG A 334 6.78 9.63 -70.78
C ARG A 334 7.13 10.95 -71.53
N PRO A 335 6.93 12.18 -70.99
CA PRO A 335 5.89 12.76 -70.11
C PRO A 335 5.41 14.16 -70.60
N MET A 336 4.59 14.92 -69.84
CA MET A 336 4.91 16.31 -69.36
C MET A 336 3.76 17.07 -68.63
N VAL A 337 4.16 18.03 -67.76
CA VAL A 337 3.51 19.30 -67.30
C VAL A 337 2.05 19.26 -66.77
N ALA A 338 1.62 19.77 -65.59
CA ALA A 338 2.06 20.72 -64.54
C ALA A 338 1.45 22.15 -64.58
N LYS A 339 1.34 22.81 -63.39
CA LYS A 339 0.65 24.09 -63.04
C LYS A 339 -0.87 23.96 -62.76
N ASN A 340 -1.56 24.73 -61.89
CA ASN A 340 -1.16 25.73 -60.88
C ASN A 340 -2.25 25.90 -59.78
N ALA A 341 -1.98 26.66 -58.70
CA ALA A 341 -2.96 27.14 -57.69
C ALA A 341 -3.58 28.51 -58.11
N THR A 342 -4.46 29.24 -57.39
CA THR A 342 -4.66 29.45 -55.92
C THR A 342 -5.98 30.20 -55.60
N SER A 343 -6.39 30.24 -54.32
CA SER A 343 -7.43 31.13 -53.69
C SER A 343 -8.91 30.79 -53.99
N CYS A 344 -9.92 31.25 -53.24
CA CYS A 344 -9.97 32.23 -52.13
C CYS A 344 -11.04 31.85 -51.06
N CYS A 345 -11.06 32.52 -49.89
CA CYS A 345 -11.92 32.19 -48.74
C CYS A 345 -13.05 33.22 -48.49
N ARG A 346 -14.24 32.79 -48.01
CA ARG A 346 -15.13 33.58 -47.12
C ARG A 346 -16.35 32.79 -46.58
N HIS A 347 -16.61 32.98 -45.28
CA HIS A 347 -17.90 32.99 -44.53
C HIS A 347 -19.10 32.09 -44.92
N GLY A 348 -19.68 31.45 -43.90
CA GLY A 348 -21.05 30.90 -43.90
C GLY A 348 -21.26 29.88 -42.78
N GLU A 349 -22.10 30.19 -41.79
CA GLU A 349 -22.60 29.18 -40.83
C GLU A 349 -23.72 28.37 -41.47
N LEU A 350 -23.74 27.05 -41.25
CA LEU A 350 -24.88 26.19 -41.59
C LEU A 350 -24.98 24.99 -40.63
N LYS A 351 -26.04 24.95 -39.83
CA LYS A 351 -26.52 23.71 -39.20
C LYS A 351 -27.61 23.10 -40.09
N ALA A 352 -27.37 21.89 -40.57
CA ALA A 352 -28.42 20.98 -41.03
C ALA A 352 -27.92 19.52 -40.88
N GLY A 353 -28.82 18.61 -40.53
CA GLY A 353 -28.51 17.17 -40.56
C GLY A 353 -28.50 16.65 -42.00
N VAL A 354 -27.75 15.57 -42.26
CA VAL A 354 -27.73 14.89 -43.56
C VAL A 354 -28.05 13.41 -43.33
N ALA A 355 -29.24 12.99 -43.75
CA ALA A 355 -29.50 11.58 -44.02
C ALA A 355 -28.81 11.21 -45.35
N ALA A 356 -28.05 10.12 -45.37
CA ALA A 356 -27.36 9.64 -46.55
C ALA A 356 -27.83 8.22 -46.90
N SER A 357 -28.75 8.12 -47.86
CA SER A 357 -29.10 6.83 -48.47
C SER A 357 -27.95 6.34 -49.36
N ALA A 358 -27.62 5.06 -49.27
CA ALA A 358 -26.63 4.40 -50.13
C ALA A 358 -27.33 3.43 -51.08
N ILE A 359 -27.38 3.76 -52.37
CA ILE A 359 -27.91 2.88 -53.42
C ILE A 359 -26.84 1.83 -53.77
N ILE A 360 -27.23 0.56 -53.75
CA ILE A 360 -26.42 -0.58 -54.20
C ILE A 360 -27.11 -1.18 -55.45
N PRO A 361 -26.38 -1.58 -56.51
CA PRO A 361 -26.98 -2.22 -57.67
C PRO A 361 -27.62 -3.57 -57.31
N GLN A 362 -28.89 -3.77 -57.69
CA GLN A 362 -29.55 -5.07 -57.57
C GLN A 362 -28.99 -6.09 -58.57
N VAL A 363 -28.91 -7.36 -58.14
CA VAL A 363 -29.14 -8.52 -59.01
C VAL A 363 -30.05 -9.47 -58.25
N ASN A 364 -31.21 -9.78 -58.84
CA ASN A 364 -32.31 -10.61 -58.32
C ASN A 364 -32.99 -10.04 -57.05
N GLY A 365 -34.32 -9.95 -57.08
CA GLY A 365 -35.10 -9.22 -56.08
C GLY A 365 -35.84 -10.13 -55.10
N GLU A 366 -35.41 -10.12 -53.85
CA GLU A 366 -36.22 -10.41 -52.66
C GLU A 366 -35.83 -9.42 -51.56
N THR A 367 -36.82 -8.74 -50.96
CA THR A 367 -36.56 -7.62 -50.03
C THR A 367 -36.49 -8.12 -48.59
N VAL A 368 -35.31 -8.60 -48.17
CA VAL A 368 -35.08 -8.99 -46.78
C VAL A 368 -34.63 -7.79 -45.95
N THR A 369 -35.54 -7.25 -45.13
CA THR A 369 -35.21 -6.26 -44.10
C THR A 369 -34.51 -6.94 -42.93
N ILE A 370 -33.20 -6.71 -42.78
CA ILE A 370 -32.43 -7.13 -41.59
C ILE A 370 -32.18 -5.88 -40.75
N ASP A 371 -32.88 -5.76 -39.62
CA ASP A 371 -32.62 -4.69 -38.64
C ASP A 371 -31.31 -4.98 -37.90
N VAL A 372 -30.22 -4.35 -38.36
CA VAL A 372 -28.92 -4.41 -37.70
C VAL A 372 -28.82 -3.24 -36.72
N PRO A 373 -28.72 -3.46 -35.39
CA PRO A 373 -28.61 -2.38 -34.42
C PRO A 373 -27.26 -1.66 -34.58
N PHE A 374 -27.28 -0.49 -35.23
CA PHE A 374 -26.09 0.30 -35.52
C PHE A 374 -25.59 1.03 -34.26
N VAL A 375 -24.64 0.40 -33.56
CA VAL A 375 -23.90 1.06 -32.48
C VAL A 375 -23.07 2.20 -33.07
N ILE A 376 -23.44 3.44 -32.76
CA ILE A 376 -22.69 4.63 -33.15
C ILE A 376 -21.39 4.67 -32.34
N GLN A 377 -20.31 4.10 -32.88
CA GLN A 377 -18.98 4.23 -32.29
C GLN A 377 -18.46 5.66 -32.53
N GLU A 378 -18.39 6.46 -31.48
CA GLU A 378 -17.96 7.86 -31.55
C GLU A 378 -16.56 8.03 -32.16
N PRO A 379 -16.30 9.15 -32.86
CA PRO A 379 -14.99 9.40 -33.46
C PRO A 379 -13.90 9.49 -32.38
N ILE A 380 -12.93 8.58 -32.45
CA ILE A 380 -11.84 8.45 -31.48
C ILE A 380 -10.86 9.63 -31.58
N PHE A 381 -11.23 10.76 -30.99
CA PHE A 381 -10.24 11.68 -30.46
C PHE A 381 -9.35 10.93 -29.46
N ARG A 382 -8.04 11.21 -29.46
CA ARG A 382 -7.13 10.69 -28.42
C ARG A 382 -7.48 11.35 -27.09
N LYS A 383 -8.40 10.72 -26.35
CA LYS A 383 -8.70 11.02 -24.94
C LYS A 383 -7.41 11.05 -24.13
N HIS A 384 -7.32 12.00 -23.21
CA HIS A 384 -6.15 12.15 -22.35
C HIS A 384 -6.16 10.98 -21.36
N LYS A 385 -5.21 10.04 -21.48
CA LYS A 385 -5.21 8.85 -20.61
C LYS A 385 -4.70 9.22 -19.22
N THR A 386 -5.54 9.10 -18.21
CA THR A 386 -5.24 9.49 -16.82
C THR A 386 -4.02 8.72 -16.30
N HIS A 387 -3.12 9.42 -15.61
CA HIS A 387 -1.90 8.82 -15.06
C HIS A 387 -2.16 8.26 -13.66
N PRO A 388 -1.83 6.98 -13.35
CA PRO A 388 -2.09 6.39 -12.03
C PRO A 388 -1.49 7.17 -10.84
N LYS A 389 -0.44 7.95 -11.07
CA LYS A 389 0.15 8.85 -10.06
C LYS A 389 -0.79 9.96 -9.55
N SER A 390 -1.80 10.34 -10.34
CA SER A 390 -2.84 11.29 -9.93
C SER A 390 -4.00 10.65 -9.14
N VAL A 391 -3.92 9.35 -8.92
CA VAL A 391 -4.93 8.56 -8.21
C VAL A 391 -4.38 8.11 -6.86
N ALA A 392 -5.24 8.07 -5.84
CA ALA A 392 -4.96 7.34 -4.61
C ALA A 392 -6.17 6.51 -4.18
N SER A 393 -5.91 5.42 -3.46
CA SER A 393 -6.92 4.54 -2.90
C SER A 393 -7.14 4.83 -1.42
N ILE A 394 -8.39 4.72 -0.98
CA ILE A 394 -8.79 4.58 0.42
C ILE A 394 -9.55 3.26 0.55
N ILE A 395 -8.96 2.30 1.26
CA ILE A 395 -9.61 1.02 1.59
C ILE A 395 -10.25 1.16 2.97
N LEU A 396 -11.56 1.00 3.02
CA LEU A 396 -12.37 1.06 4.24
C LEU A 396 -12.38 -0.30 4.93
N GLY A 397 -11.60 -0.45 5.99
CA GLY A 397 -11.44 -1.69 6.74
C GLY A 397 -12.59 -2.06 7.68
N GLY A 398 -13.78 -1.52 7.44
CA GLY A 398 -15.00 -1.81 8.19
C GLY A 398 -15.13 -1.14 9.56
N GLY A 399 -16.27 -1.41 10.19
CA GLY A 399 -16.60 -1.05 11.57
C GLY A 399 -16.17 -2.12 12.59
N PRO A 400 -16.97 -2.40 13.65
CA PRO A 400 -16.69 -3.47 14.61
C PRO A 400 -16.79 -4.90 14.03
N GLY A 401 -17.18 -5.06 12.76
CA GLY A 401 -17.13 -6.35 12.05
C GLY A 401 -18.25 -7.33 12.41
N ASN A 402 -19.36 -6.84 12.98
CA ASN A 402 -20.45 -7.66 13.52
C ASN A 402 -21.03 -8.69 12.53
N HIS A 403 -21.07 -8.37 11.22
CA HIS A 403 -21.65 -9.25 10.18
C HIS A 403 -20.82 -10.53 9.90
N LEU A 404 -19.52 -10.52 10.23
CA LEU A 404 -18.63 -11.69 10.24
C LEU A 404 -18.27 -12.16 11.66
N PHE A 405 -19.07 -11.81 12.66
CA PHE A 405 -18.93 -12.39 14.00
C PHE A 405 -19.27 -13.89 13.95
N PRO A 406 -18.45 -14.79 14.54
CA PRO A 406 -17.39 -14.55 15.52
C PRO A 406 -15.97 -14.39 14.95
N LEU A 407 -15.76 -14.50 13.63
CA LEU A 407 -14.42 -14.47 13.00
C LEU A 407 -13.67 -13.15 13.31
N THR A 408 -14.42 -12.05 13.41
CA THR A 408 -13.95 -10.68 13.71
C THR A 408 -13.69 -10.40 15.20
N ASN A 409 -14.10 -11.28 16.12
CA ASN A 409 -14.00 -11.09 17.58
C ASN A 409 -12.59 -10.66 18.04
N ARG A 410 -11.53 -11.20 17.41
CA ARG A 410 -10.12 -10.84 17.69
C ARG A 410 -9.31 -10.37 16.46
N ARG A 411 -9.95 -9.93 15.37
CA ARG A 411 -9.27 -9.38 14.17
C ARG A 411 -10.15 -8.34 13.45
N ALA A 412 -9.53 -7.34 12.81
CA ALA A 412 -10.24 -6.48 11.86
C ALA A 412 -10.83 -7.31 10.70
N THR A 413 -11.99 -6.93 10.16
CA THR A 413 -12.61 -7.60 8.99
C THR A 413 -11.62 -7.87 7.85
N PRO A 414 -10.77 -6.92 7.39
CA PRO A 414 -9.85 -7.17 6.28
C PRO A 414 -8.74 -8.19 6.60
N ALA A 415 -8.56 -8.55 7.87
CA ALA A 415 -7.62 -9.58 8.32
C ALA A 415 -8.26 -10.98 8.44
N VAL A 416 -9.53 -11.16 8.08
CA VAL A 416 -10.16 -12.48 7.95
C VAL A 416 -9.48 -13.26 6.80
N PRO A 417 -9.06 -14.52 7.00
CA PRO A 417 -8.51 -15.38 5.95
C PRO A 417 -9.54 -15.75 4.87
N ILE A 418 -9.09 -15.95 3.64
CA ILE A 418 -9.91 -16.42 2.50
C ILE A 418 -9.07 -17.30 1.56
N GLY A 419 -9.68 -18.24 0.84
CA GLY A 419 -9.00 -19.03 -0.18
C GLY A 419 -7.81 -19.83 0.36
N GLY A 420 -7.87 -20.25 1.62
CA GLY A 420 -6.85 -21.04 2.31
C GLY A 420 -5.56 -20.30 2.73
N CYS A 421 -5.07 -19.34 1.93
CA CYS A 421 -3.82 -18.63 2.21
C CYS A 421 -3.87 -17.09 2.14
N TYR A 422 -4.92 -16.51 1.55
CA TYR A 422 -5.10 -15.06 1.40
C TYR A 422 -5.82 -14.44 2.62
N ARG A 423 -6.02 -13.12 2.59
CA ARG A 423 -6.93 -12.38 3.48
C ARG A 423 -7.81 -11.42 2.69
N LEU A 424 -8.95 -10.98 3.24
CA LEU A 424 -9.87 -10.08 2.55
C LEU A 424 -9.19 -8.79 2.04
N ILE A 425 -8.26 -8.21 2.80
CA ILE A 425 -7.48 -7.04 2.39
C ILE A 425 -6.66 -7.25 1.10
N ASP A 426 -6.28 -8.49 0.77
CA ASP A 426 -5.42 -8.77 -0.37
C ASP A 426 -6.13 -8.52 -1.71
N ILE A 427 -7.46 -8.59 -1.75
CA ILE A 427 -8.26 -8.31 -2.96
C ILE A 427 -8.14 -6.84 -3.40
N PRO A 428 -8.61 -5.83 -2.62
CA PRO A 428 -8.51 -4.43 -3.02
C PRO A 428 -7.06 -3.95 -3.13
N MET A 429 -6.14 -4.46 -2.29
CA MET A 429 -4.71 -4.17 -2.39
C MET A 429 -4.13 -4.62 -3.74
N SER A 430 -4.41 -5.86 -4.16
CA SER A 430 -3.90 -6.41 -5.42
C SER A 430 -4.50 -5.72 -6.63
N ASN A 431 -5.80 -5.43 -6.61
CA ASN A 431 -6.45 -4.66 -7.67
C ASN A 431 -5.82 -3.26 -7.79
N CYS A 432 -5.50 -2.56 -6.69
CA CYS A 432 -4.76 -1.30 -6.73
C CYS A 432 -3.36 -1.44 -7.34
N ILE A 433 -2.59 -2.45 -6.92
CA ILE A 433 -1.24 -2.73 -7.46
C ILE A 433 -1.28 -3.00 -8.96
N ASN A 434 -2.20 -3.86 -9.40
CA ASN A 434 -2.36 -4.24 -10.81
C ASN A 434 -2.85 -3.07 -11.67
N SER A 435 -3.67 -2.17 -11.10
CA SER A 435 -4.08 -0.88 -11.71
C SER A 435 -2.94 0.16 -11.73
N GLY A 436 -1.79 -0.11 -11.11
CA GLY A 436 -0.68 0.85 -10.95
C GLY A 436 -0.93 1.96 -9.93
N ILE A 437 -1.97 1.88 -9.10
CA ILE A 437 -2.29 2.85 -8.05
C ILE A 437 -1.41 2.56 -6.83
N ASN A 438 -0.33 3.33 -6.69
CA ASN A 438 0.71 3.09 -5.70
C ASN A 438 0.56 3.88 -4.38
N LYS A 439 -0.46 4.74 -4.27
CA LYS A 439 -0.76 5.53 -3.06
C LYS A 439 -2.02 4.97 -2.40
N ILE A 440 -1.88 4.24 -1.29
CA ILE A 440 -2.99 3.52 -0.65
C ILE A 440 -3.08 3.88 0.84
N PHE A 441 -4.25 4.30 1.28
CA PHE A 441 -4.61 4.46 2.69
C PHE A 441 -5.52 3.30 3.12
N VAL A 442 -5.21 2.64 4.23
CA VAL A 442 -6.04 1.56 4.79
C VAL A 442 -6.62 2.03 6.12
N MET A 443 -7.90 2.38 6.13
CA MET A 443 -8.57 2.90 7.34
C MET A 443 -9.09 1.72 8.18
N THR A 444 -8.73 1.66 9.46
CA THR A 444 -9.11 0.54 10.35
C THR A 444 -9.51 1.05 11.72
N GLN A 445 -10.44 0.36 12.39
CA GLN A 445 -10.84 0.70 13.75
C GLN A 445 -10.28 -0.29 14.77
N PHE A 446 -10.80 -1.51 14.77
CA PHE A 446 -10.58 -2.48 15.84
C PHE A 446 -9.54 -3.54 15.46
N ASN A 447 -8.88 -4.15 16.46
CA ASN A 447 -8.09 -5.38 16.32
C ASN A 447 -7.05 -5.38 15.17
N SER A 448 -6.39 -4.24 14.94
CA SER A 448 -5.53 -3.98 13.77
C SER A 448 -4.16 -4.67 13.79
N ALA A 449 -3.68 -5.20 14.93
CA ALA A 449 -2.32 -5.76 15.04
C ALA A 449 -2.01 -6.87 14.01
N SER A 450 -2.97 -7.77 13.74
CA SER A 450 -2.83 -8.81 12.71
C SER A 450 -2.85 -8.24 11.29
N LEU A 451 -3.63 -7.17 11.06
CA LEU A 451 -3.72 -6.48 9.77
C LEU A 451 -2.41 -5.73 9.47
N ASN A 452 -1.92 -4.94 10.43
CA ASN A 452 -0.69 -4.16 10.33
C ASN A 452 0.52 -5.08 10.06
N ARG A 453 0.62 -6.22 10.76
CA ARG A 453 1.69 -7.21 10.53
C ARG A 453 1.62 -7.81 9.13
N HIS A 454 0.42 -8.12 8.63
CA HIS A 454 0.25 -8.67 7.27
C HIS A 454 0.60 -7.64 6.19
N ILE A 455 0.14 -6.38 6.35
CA ILE A 455 0.47 -5.30 5.42
C ILE A 455 1.98 -5.03 5.42
N SER A 456 2.60 -4.90 6.61
CA SER A 456 4.04 -4.70 6.75
C SER A 456 4.89 -5.86 6.23
N ASN A 457 4.36 -7.09 6.20
CA ASN A 457 5.06 -8.26 5.69
C ASN A 457 4.80 -8.56 4.20
N THR A 458 3.95 -7.77 3.52
CA THR A 458 3.52 -8.05 2.13
C THR A 458 3.74 -6.87 1.20
N TYR A 459 3.39 -5.66 1.66
CA TYR A 459 3.29 -4.45 0.84
C TYR A 459 4.27 -3.34 1.29
N ASN A 460 5.35 -3.71 1.99
CA ASN A 460 6.33 -2.77 2.53
C ASN A 460 7.64 -2.76 1.70
N PHE A 461 8.23 -1.58 1.58
CA PHE A 461 9.08 -1.16 0.45
C PHE A 461 10.55 -1.56 0.56
N GLY A 462 10.96 -2.21 1.66
CA GLY A 462 12.32 -2.70 1.88
C GLY A 462 12.60 -4.01 1.14
N ASP A 463 11.80 -5.04 1.44
CA ASP A 463 11.98 -6.42 0.98
C ASP A 463 10.76 -7.00 0.22
N GLY A 464 9.69 -6.20 0.06
CA GLY A 464 8.43 -6.62 -0.57
C GLY A 464 8.23 -6.10 -2.00
N ILE A 465 6.96 -5.92 -2.40
CA ILE A 465 6.61 -5.29 -3.69
C ILE A 465 7.16 -3.86 -3.72
N ASN A 466 7.79 -3.47 -4.83
CA ASN A 466 8.56 -2.24 -4.92
C ASN A 466 7.81 -1.15 -5.73
N PHE A 467 7.31 -0.12 -5.03
CA PHE A 467 6.36 0.86 -5.56
C PHE A 467 6.96 2.22 -5.98
N GLY A 468 8.27 2.44 -5.80
CA GLY A 468 8.94 3.70 -6.15
C GLY A 468 8.55 4.89 -5.25
N ASP A 469 7.62 5.73 -5.71
CA ASP A 469 7.08 6.89 -4.96
C ASP A 469 5.73 6.60 -4.27
N GLY A 470 5.31 5.34 -4.29
CA GLY A 470 4.12 4.86 -3.61
C GLY A 470 4.30 4.64 -2.11
N PHE A 471 3.18 4.51 -1.40
CA PHE A 471 3.13 4.15 0.02
C PHE A 471 1.81 3.43 0.35
N VAL A 472 1.83 2.63 1.42
CA VAL A 472 0.67 1.96 1.99
C VAL A 472 0.62 2.37 3.47
N GLU A 473 -0.29 3.26 3.83
CA GLU A 473 -0.36 3.88 5.15
C GLU A 473 -1.63 3.43 5.89
N VAL A 474 -1.47 2.74 7.02
CA VAL A 474 -2.60 2.21 7.81
C VAL A 474 -3.06 3.26 8.82
N LEU A 475 -4.23 3.84 8.58
CA LEU A 475 -4.83 4.90 9.38
C LEU A 475 -5.78 4.26 10.42
N ALA A 476 -5.25 4.03 11.62
CA ALA A 476 -6.02 3.45 12.72
C ALA A 476 -6.79 4.52 13.50
N ALA A 477 -8.08 4.29 13.74
CA ALA A 477 -8.82 5.01 14.78
C ALA A 477 -8.16 4.75 16.14
N THR A 478 -7.99 5.80 16.96
CA THR A 478 -7.53 5.66 18.34
C THR A 478 -8.43 6.46 19.25
N GLN A 479 -8.91 5.84 20.33
CA GLN A 479 -9.72 6.54 21.32
C GLN A 479 -8.83 7.48 22.13
N SER A 480 -8.99 8.78 21.89
CA SER A 480 -8.19 9.88 22.43
C SER A 480 -9.14 11.00 22.86
N PRO A 481 -8.77 11.90 23.80
CA PRO A 481 -9.60 13.06 24.16
C PRO A 481 -9.99 13.96 22.97
N VAL A 482 -9.30 13.82 21.82
CA VAL A 482 -9.53 14.58 20.58
C VAL A 482 -10.16 13.72 19.46
N MET A 483 -10.13 12.38 19.56
CA MET A 483 -10.53 11.47 18.48
C MET A 483 -11.40 10.32 19.00
N ASN A 484 -12.59 10.18 18.41
CA ASN A 484 -13.57 9.13 18.71
C ASN A 484 -13.47 7.98 17.69
N TRP A 485 -13.97 6.80 18.07
CA TRP A 485 -14.26 5.70 17.14
C TRP A 485 -15.07 6.18 15.93
N PHE A 486 -14.79 5.65 14.72
CA PHE A 486 -15.47 6.15 13.53
C PHE A 486 -16.95 5.78 13.59
N GLN A 487 -17.82 6.77 13.36
CA GLN A 487 -19.27 6.55 13.38
C GLN A 487 -19.82 5.91 12.09
N GLY A 488 -18.97 5.76 11.06
CA GLY A 488 -19.31 5.13 9.78
C GLY A 488 -18.21 5.31 8.72
N THR A 489 -18.50 4.89 7.49
CA THR A 489 -17.57 4.91 6.34
C THR A 489 -17.10 6.30 5.95
N ALA A 490 -18.00 7.30 5.92
CA ALA A 490 -17.66 8.68 5.62
C ALA A 490 -17.04 9.41 6.82
N ASP A 491 -17.42 9.05 8.06
CA ASP A 491 -16.78 9.59 9.27
C ASP A 491 -15.29 9.22 9.32
N ALA A 492 -14.93 7.98 8.97
CA ALA A 492 -13.54 7.52 8.86
C ALA A 492 -12.70 8.42 7.93
N VAL A 493 -13.19 8.69 6.72
CA VAL A 493 -12.50 9.54 5.74
C VAL A 493 -12.46 11.00 6.22
N ARG A 494 -13.54 11.49 6.83
CA ARG A 494 -13.64 12.85 7.39
C ARG A 494 -12.63 13.10 8.51
N GLN A 495 -12.43 12.14 9.41
CA GLN A 495 -11.43 12.25 10.49
C GLN A 495 -9.98 12.33 9.96
N PHE A 496 -9.68 11.68 8.83
CA PHE A 496 -8.36 11.67 8.20
C PHE A 496 -8.22 12.56 6.96
N ALA A 497 -9.19 13.44 6.68
CA ALA A 497 -9.21 14.31 5.50
C ALA A 497 -7.95 15.20 5.38
N TRP A 498 -7.33 15.58 6.50
CA TRP A 498 -6.08 16.34 6.55
C TRP A 498 -4.87 15.59 5.95
N VAL A 499 -4.89 14.25 5.94
CA VAL A 499 -3.83 13.43 5.31
C VAL A 499 -3.90 13.53 3.78
N LEU A 500 -5.11 13.67 3.23
CA LEU A 500 -5.38 13.86 1.79
C LEU A 500 -4.95 15.26 1.30
N GLU A 501 -4.81 16.22 2.21
CA GLU A 501 -4.28 17.57 1.95
C GLU A 501 -2.78 17.70 2.23
N SER A 502 -2.16 16.68 2.81
CA SER A 502 -0.74 16.70 3.17
C SER A 502 0.18 16.88 1.96
N HIS A 503 1.44 17.24 2.21
CA HIS A 503 2.42 17.46 1.15
C HIS A 503 2.71 16.22 0.28
N LYS A 504 2.54 15.00 0.82
CA LYS A 504 2.62 13.73 0.06
C LYS A 504 1.47 13.59 -0.96
N SER A 505 0.35 14.25 -0.70
CA SER A 505 -0.94 14.05 -1.34
C SER A 505 -1.29 15.13 -2.37
N LYS A 506 -0.38 16.08 -2.64
CA LYS A 506 -0.64 17.23 -3.53
C LYS A 506 -0.92 16.82 -4.97
N ASP A 507 -0.18 15.86 -5.51
CA ASP A 507 -0.31 15.41 -6.91
C ASP A 507 -1.51 14.49 -7.16
N ILE A 508 -2.41 14.31 -6.17
CA ILE A 508 -3.62 13.48 -6.28
C ILE A 508 -4.78 14.37 -6.73
N GLU A 509 -5.43 13.97 -7.82
CA GLU A 509 -6.65 14.56 -8.38
C GLU A 509 -7.90 13.71 -8.06
N TYR A 510 -7.76 12.38 -8.13
CA TYR A 510 -8.86 11.41 -7.98
C TYR A 510 -8.63 10.48 -6.79
N ILE A 511 -9.71 10.15 -6.07
CA ILE A 511 -9.68 9.25 -4.93
C ILE A 511 -10.63 8.08 -5.18
N VAL A 512 -10.09 6.86 -5.18
CA VAL A 512 -10.87 5.63 -5.26
C VAL A 512 -11.16 5.14 -3.84
N VAL A 513 -12.43 5.03 -3.47
CA VAL A 513 -12.89 4.50 -2.18
C VAL A 513 -13.35 3.06 -2.40
N LEU A 514 -12.82 2.13 -1.61
CA LEU A 514 -13.01 0.68 -1.76
C LEU A 514 -13.46 0.05 -0.43
N SER A 515 -14.39 -0.92 -0.49
CA SER A 515 -14.65 -1.80 0.65
C SER A 515 -13.57 -2.87 0.83
N GLY A 516 -13.45 -3.41 2.05
CA GLY A 516 -12.41 -4.36 2.47
C GLY A 516 -12.87 -5.82 2.64
N ASP A 517 -14.05 -6.17 2.13
CA ASP A 517 -14.84 -7.36 2.46
C ASP A 517 -15.61 -7.97 1.27
N GLN A 518 -15.00 -7.92 0.08
CA GLN A 518 -15.62 -8.37 -1.19
C GLN A 518 -14.63 -9.20 -2.02
N LEU A 519 -15.16 -10.06 -2.91
CA LEU A 519 -14.35 -10.92 -3.79
C LEU A 519 -14.60 -10.57 -5.27
N TYR A 520 -13.63 -9.91 -5.90
CA TYR A 520 -13.66 -9.52 -7.31
C TYR A 520 -12.24 -9.20 -7.85
N ARG A 521 -12.08 -9.14 -9.18
CA ARG A 521 -10.86 -8.66 -9.87
C ARG A 521 -11.23 -7.46 -10.73
N MET A 522 -10.51 -6.34 -10.63
CA MET A 522 -10.83 -5.11 -11.35
C MET A 522 -9.59 -4.25 -11.64
N ASP A 523 -9.52 -3.66 -12.83
CA ASP A 523 -8.63 -2.52 -13.10
C ASP A 523 -9.38 -1.22 -12.80
N TYR A 524 -8.95 -0.52 -11.75
CA TYR A 524 -9.54 0.76 -11.34
C TYR A 524 -9.18 1.91 -12.28
N MET A 525 -8.16 1.78 -13.13
CA MET A 525 -7.82 2.84 -14.09
C MET A 525 -8.80 2.96 -15.24
N ASP A 526 -9.51 1.89 -15.62
CA ASP A 526 -10.60 2.00 -16.61
C ASP A 526 -11.85 2.65 -15.99
N LEU A 527 -12.14 2.37 -14.72
CA LEU A 527 -13.15 3.10 -13.91
C LEU A 527 -12.80 4.59 -13.77
N VAL A 528 -11.55 4.93 -13.41
CA VAL A 528 -11.08 6.31 -13.33
C VAL A 528 -11.05 6.99 -14.70
N GLN A 529 -10.72 6.28 -15.78
CA GLN A 529 -10.80 6.84 -17.13
C GLN A 529 -12.24 7.17 -17.50
N LYS A 530 -13.22 6.32 -17.17
CA LYS A 530 -14.66 6.62 -17.37
C LYS A 530 -15.13 7.80 -16.53
N HIS A 531 -14.68 7.93 -15.29
CA HIS A 531 -14.94 9.08 -14.43
C HIS A 531 -14.49 10.41 -15.08
N VAL A 532 -13.26 10.44 -15.61
CA VAL A 532 -12.71 11.60 -16.32
C VAL A 532 -13.41 11.83 -17.67
N ASP A 533 -13.65 10.77 -18.45
CA ASP A 533 -14.30 10.84 -19.76
C ASP A 533 -15.71 11.44 -19.72
N TYR A 534 -16.45 11.22 -18.64
CA TYR A 534 -17.81 11.76 -18.43
C TYR A 534 -17.84 13.09 -17.65
N GLY A 535 -16.69 13.62 -17.23
CA GLY A 535 -16.63 14.79 -16.35
C GLY A 535 -17.41 14.60 -15.04
N ALA A 536 -17.31 13.40 -14.46
CA ALA A 536 -18.04 13.04 -13.25
C ALA A 536 -17.47 13.73 -12.01
N ASP A 537 -18.33 13.98 -11.01
CA ASP A 537 -17.94 14.32 -9.64
C ASP A 537 -17.71 13.06 -8.80
N ILE A 538 -18.59 12.08 -9.03
CA ILE A 538 -18.62 10.78 -8.37
C ILE A 538 -18.91 9.73 -9.45
N THR A 539 -18.19 8.62 -9.45
CA THR A 539 -18.57 7.43 -10.23
C THR A 539 -18.73 6.23 -9.30
N ILE A 540 -19.83 5.49 -9.45
CA ILE A 540 -20.14 4.28 -8.68
C ILE A 540 -20.00 3.06 -9.59
N SER A 541 -19.24 2.05 -9.17
CA SER A 541 -19.17 0.77 -9.88
C SER A 541 -20.39 -0.08 -9.57
N CYS A 542 -21.04 -0.60 -10.61
CA CYS A 542 -22.38 -1.16 -10.57
C CYS A 542 -22.50 -2.50 -11.31
N VAL A 543 -23.25 -3.44 -10.73
CA VAL A 543 -23.47 -4.81 -11.22
C VAL A 543 -24.98 -5.09 -11.31
N PRO A 544 -25.49 -5.70 -12.40
CA PRO A 544 -26.87 -6.16 -12.48
C PRO A 544 -27.08 -7.37 -11.56
N VAL A 545 -28.13 -7.33 -10.73
CA VAL A 545 -28.43 -8.38 -9.74
C VAL A 545 -29.83 -8.95 -9.92
N ASP A 546 -30.00 -10.22 -9.53
CA ASP A 546 -31.26 -10.94 -9.61
C ASP A 546 -32.16 -10.67 -8.38
N ASP A 547 -33.37 -11.23 -8.40
CA ASP A 547 -34.39 -11.03 -7.35
C ASP A 547 -34.15 -11.88 -6.09
N SER A 548 -33.00 -12.55 -5.95
CA SER A 548 -32.72 -13.43 -4.79
C SER A 548 -32.25 -12.68 -3.53
N ARG A 549 -31.47 -11.60 -3.69
CA ARG A 549 -30.87 -10.82 -2.58
C ARG A 549 -30.85 -9.28 -2.79
N PRO A 550 -31.75 -8.64 -3.57
CA PRO A 550 -31.61 -7.22 -3.91
C PRO A 550 -31.65 -6.28 -2.68
N SER A 551 -32.40 -6.64 -1.63
CA SER A 551 -32.44 -5.91 -0.35
C SER A 551 -31.14 -5.99 0.47
N ASP A 552 -30.17 -6.84 0.12
CA ASP A 552 -28.86 -6.88 0.77
C ASP A 552 -27.92 -5.81 0.21
N TYR A 553 -28.27 -5.11 -0.88
CA TYR A 553 -27.39 -4.18 -1.59
C TYR A 553 -27.93 -2.73 -1.62
N GLY A 554 -27.05 -1.77 -1.87
CA GLY A 554 -27.46 -0.42 -2.27
C GLY A 554 -27.85 -0.41 -3.73
N LEU A 555 -29.11 -0.15 -4.05
CA LEU A 555 -29.64 -0.20 -5.42
C LEU A 555 -29.60 1.17 -6.09
N VAL A 556 -29.47 1.19 -7.42
CA VAL A 556 -29.42 2.42 -8.22
C VAL A 556 -30.33 2.35 -9.46
N LYS A 557 -30.89 3.50 -9.85
CA LYS A 557 -31.48 3.69 -11.19
C LYS A 557 -30.60 4.62 -12.03
N ILE A 558 -30.50 4.33 -13.32
CA ILE A 558 -29.61 5.01 -14.26
C ILE A 558 -30.44 5.60 -15.42
N ASP A 559 -30.09 6.80 -15.88
CA ASP A 559 -30.68 7.40 -17.08
C ASP A 559 -30.12 6.79 -18.39
N LYS A 560 -30.47 7.38 -19.53
CA LYS A 560 -29.97 6.96 -20.86
C LYS A 560 -28.51 7.36 -21.16
N ASN A 561 -27.89 8.18 -20.31
CA ASN A 561 -26.54 8.71 -20.47
C ASN A 561 -25.53 8.07 -19.49
N GLY A 562 -25.98 7.13 -18.65
CA GLY A 562 -25.16 6.52 -17.59
C GLY A 562 -25.25 7.23 -16.23
N ARG A 563 -26.03 8.31 -16.12
CA ARG A 563 -26.12 9.11 -14.89
C ARG A 563 -27.07 8.45 -13.89
N ILE A 564 -26.66 8.35 -12.63
CA ILE A 564 -27.51 7.83 -11.56
C ILE A 564 -28.58 8.88 -11.22
N THR A 565 -29.84 8.44 -11.14
CA THR A 565 -31.02 9.29 -10.86
C THR A 565 -31.64 9.03 -9.51
N GLN A 566 -31.54 7.81 -8.99
CA GLN A 566 -31.95 7.40 -7.64
C GLN A 566 -30.90 6.43 -7.07
N PHE A 567 -30.65 6.52 -5.76
CA PHE A 567 -29.84 5.56 -4.99
C PHE A 567 -30.59 5.28 -3.69
N HIS A 568 -30.84 4.01 -3.38
CA HIS A 568 -31.45 3.58 -2.12
C HIS A 568 -30.62 2.48 -1.47
N GLU A 569 -30.19 2.69 -0.22
CA GLU A 569 -29.39 1.72 0.53
C GLU A 569 -30.28 0.63 1.15
N LYS A 570 -30.10 -0.64 0.72
CA LYS A 570 -30.78 -1.84 1.25
C LYS A 570 -32.32 -1.70 1.35
N PRO A 571 -33.01 -1.31 0.24
CA PRO A 571 -34.44 -1.02 0.24
C PRO A 571 -35.30 -2.27 0.48
N ARG A 572 -36.53 -2.08 0.98
CA ARG A 572 -37.45 -3.16 1.38
C ARG A 572 -38.90 -2.79 1.08
N GLY A 573 -39.73 -3.78 0.73
CA GLY A 573 -41.15 -3.55 0.46
C GLY A 573 -41.38 -2.65 -0.75
N ALA A 574 -42.20 -1.61 -0.62
CA ALA A 574 -42.49 -0.69 -1.72
C ALA A 574 -41.24 0.00 -2.29
N ASP A 575 -40.26 0.34 -1.44
CA ASP A 575 -39.00 0.96 -1.87
C ASP A 575 -38.12 0.00 -2.69
N LEU A 576 -38.29 -1.32 -2.52
CA LEU A 576 -37.62 -2.32 -3.34
C LEU A 576 -38.31 -2.42 -4.72
N GLU A 577 -39.64 -2.50 -4.73
CA GLU A 577 -40.42 -2.59 -5.96
C GLU A 577 -40.24 -1.37 -6.87
N ASP A 578 -40.16 -0.14 -6.31
CA ASP A 578 -39.82 1.05 -7.10
C ASP A 578 -38.43 0.93 -7.76
N MET A 579 -37.46 0.32 -7.09
CA MET A 579 -36.06 0.25 -7.54
C MET A 579 -35.79 -0.76 -8.67
N LYS A 580 -36.83 -1.43 -9.21
CA LYS A 580 -36.73 -2.23 -10.44
C LYS A 580 -36.54 -1.33 -11.66
N ASP A 581 -35.69 -1.74 -12.60
CA ASP A 581 -35.47 -1.03 -13.88
C ASP A 581 -35.67 -1.98 -15.07
N GLU A 582 -36.87 -1.97 -15.65
CA GLU A 582 -37.22 -2.78 -16.82
C GLU A 582 -36.36 -2.49 -18.07
N ASN A 583 -35.58 -1.40 -18.07
CA ASN A 583 -34.77 -0.96 -19.20
C ASN A 583 -33.27 -1.33 -19.08
N ILE A 584 -32.87 -2.15 -18.10
CA ILE A 584 -31.49 -2.65 -17.93
C ILE A 584 -30.90 -3.22 -19.23
N PHE A 585 -31.72 -3.91 -20.04
CA PHE A 585 -31.36 -4.48 -21.34
C PHE A 585 -30.82 -3.47 -22.36
N LEU A 586 -31.29 -2.21 -22.32
CA LEU A 586 -30.81 -1.15 -23.20
C LEU A 586 -29.53 -0.47 -22.70
N ARG A 587 -29.05 -0.81 -21.49
CA ARG A 587 -28.04 -0.05 -20.76
C ARG A 587 -26.77 -0.85 -20.42
N LEU A 588 -26.89 -2.14 -20.07
CA LEU A 588 -25.80 -2.88 -19.41
C LEU A 588 -25.43 -4.20 -20.12
N SER A 589 -26.37 -5.12 -20.41
CA SER A 589 -26.01 -6.41 -21.03
C SER A 589 -27.08 -6.96 -22.00
N PRO A 590 -26.70 -7.62 -23.12
CA PRO A 590 -27.64 -8.19 -24.08
C PRO A 590 -28.31 -9.52 -23.68
N GLN A 591 -27.99 -10.11 -22.53
CA GLN A 591 -28.51 -11.44 -22.15
C GLN A 591 -29.70 -11.36 -21.18
N ASP A 592 -30.81 -12.02 -21.57
CA ASP A 592 -32.06 -12.25 -20.83
C ASP A 592 -32.47 -11.19 -19.78
N PRO A 593 -33.16 -10.09 -20.18
CA PRO A 593 -33.63 -9.04 -19.26
C PRO A 593 -34.41 -9.55 -18.04
N LYS A 594 -35.10 -10.68 -18.17
CA LYS A 594 -35.92 -11.28 -17.10
C LYS A 594 -35.11 -11.82 -15.91
N LYS A 595 -33.79 -11.93 -16.05
CA LYS A 595 -32.92 -12.53 -15.02
C LYS A 595 -32.39 -11.53 -14.00
N TYR A 596 -32.23 -10.26 -14.36
CA TYR A 596 -31.56 -9.25 -13.55
C TYR A 596 -32.35 -7.92 -13.51
N PRO A 597 -33.40 -7.80 -12.66
CA PRO A 597 -34.30 -6.64 -12.65
C PRO A 597 -33.80 -5.43 -11.85
N TYR A 598 -32.64 -5.51 -11.17
CA TYR A 598 -32.04 -4.39 -10.44
C TYR A 598 -30.56 -4.18 -10.77
N ILE A 599 -30.05 -3.02 -10.38
CA ILE A 599 -28.62 -2.68 -10.45
C ILE A 599 -28.14 -2.36 -9.04
N ALA A 600 -27.12 -3.08 -8.57
CA ALA A 600 -26.49 -2.89 -7.27
C ALA A 600 -25.19 -2.08 -7.37
N SER A 601 -24.97 -1.19 -6.40
CA SER A 601 -23.68 -0.57 -6.09
C SER A 601 -22.74 -1.61 -5.49
N MET A 602 -21.53 -1.72 -6.05
CA MET A 602 -20.47 -2.58 -5.53
C MET A 602 -19.80 -2.02 -4.26
N GLY A 603 -20.13 -0.82 -3.79
CA GLY A 603 -19.34 -0.17 -2.73
C GLY A 603 -17.93 0.25 -3.18
N VAL A 604 -17.75 0.45 -4.49
CA VAL A 604 -16.51 0.92 -5.13
C VAL A 604 -16.84 2.25 -5.82
N TYR A 605 -16.15 3.31 -5.39
CA TYR A 605 -16.45 4.69 -5.77
C TYR A 605 -15.19 5.43 -6.26
N VAL A 606 -15.32 6.32 -7.24
CA VAL A 606 -14.30 7.32 -7.58
C VAL A 606 -14.86 8.71 -7.32
N PHE A 607 -14.09 9.54 -6.63
CA PHE A 607 -14.41 10.95 -6.40
C PHE A 607 -13.31 11.86 -6.96
N ASN A 608 -13.71 13.02 -7.48
CA ASN A 608 -12.82 14.17 -7.54
C ASN A 608 -12.40 14.55 -6.11
N LYS A 609 -11.09 14.66 -5.83
CA LYS A 609 -10.55 14.94 -4.49
C LYS A 609 -11.15 16.19 -3.86
N ASN A 610 -11.28 17.26 -4.63
CA ASN A 610 -11.84 18.54 -4.16
C ASN A 610 -13.32 18.38 -3.79
N THR A 611 -14.10 17.70 -4.64
CA THR A 611 -15.52 17.41 -4.39
C THR A 611 -15.70 16.53 -3.15
N LEU A 612 -14.84 15.52 -2.93
CA LEU A 612 -14.86 14.70 -1.70
C LEU A 612 -14.60 15.53 -0.44
N LEU A 613 -13.60 16.42 -0.46
CA LEU A 613 -13.28 17.31 0.66
C LEU A 613 -14.39 18.33 0.93
N GLU A 614 -15.06 18.85 -0.11
CA GLU A 614 -16.24 19.72 0.02
C GLU A 614 -17.43 18.96 0.62
N ILE A 615 -17.72 17.76 0.09
CA ILE A 615 -18.81 16.88 0.52
C ILE A 615 -18.69 16.57 2.02
N LEU A 616 -17.50 16.19 2.49
CA LEU A 616 -17.26 15.80 3.87
C LEU A 616 -17.24 17.01 4.82
N ARG A 617 -16.78 18.20 4.40
CA ARG A 617 -16.62 19.35 5.31
C ARG A 617 -17.77 20.34 5.32
N TRP A 618 -18.37 20.60 4.16
CA TRP A 618 -19.27 21.73 3.96
C TRP A 618 -20.68 21.30 3.57
N ALA A 619 -20.83 20.35 2.64
CA ALA A 619 -22.15 19.91 2.19
C ALA A 619 -22.83 18.98 3.22
N TYR A 620 -22.10 17.98 3.75
CA TYR A 620 -22.66 16.97 4.65
C TYR A 620 -21.78 16.69 5.90
N PRO A 621 -21.40 17.71 6.69
CA PRO A 621 -20.49 17.55 7.84
C PRO A 621 -20.98 16.60 8.95
N LYS A 622 -22.29 16.30 8.98
CA LYS A 622 -22.92 15.35 9.92
C LYS A 622 -23.21 13.97 9.31
N ALA A 623 -22.80 13.71 8.06
CA ALA A 623 -22.97 12.40 7.45
C ALA A 623 -21.88 11.44 7.95
N ASN A 624 -22.30 10.23 8.32
CA ASN A 624 -21.42 9.20 8.85
C ASN A 624 -21.14 8.08 7.83
N TYR A 625 -22.05 7.85 6.88
CA TYR A 625 -21.94 6.81 5.86
C TYR A 625 -21.95 7.40 4.45
N PHE A 626 -21.16 6.85 3.53
CA PHE A 626 -21.26 7.20 2.12
C PHE A 626 -22.59 6.67 1.55
N GLU A 627 -22.86 5.41 1.84
CA GLU A 627 -23.93 4.55 1.32
C GLU A 627 -25.32 5.15 1.57
N SER A 628 -25.68 5.35 2.84
CA SER A 628 -27.04 5.74 3.24
C SER A 628 -27.25 7.25 3.42
N HIS A 629 -26.19 8.07 3.56
CA HIS A 629 -26.33 9.51 3.81
C HIS A 629 -25.82 10.37 2.64
N ILE A 630 -24.61 10.11 2.13
CA ILE A 630 -23.97 11.00 1.14
C ILE A 630 -24.47 10.72 -0.27
N LEU A 631 -24.41 9.48 -0.75
CA LEU A 631 -24.70 9.15 -2.15
C LEU A 631 -26.15 9.47 -2.57
N PRO A 632 -27.20 9.14 -1.78
CA PRO A 632 -28.58 9.55 -2.09
C PRO A 632 -28.74 11.07 -2.18
N SER A 633 -28.06 11.81 -1.30
CA SER A 633 -28.08 13.28 -1.29
C SER A 633 -27.27 13.87 -2.46
N ALA A 634 -26.17 13.23 -2.85
CA ALA A 634 -25.25 13.71 -3.87
C ALA A 634 -25.76 13.55 -5.31
N VAL A 635 -26.54 12.49 -5.59
CA VAL A 635 -27.20 12.23 -6.88
C VAL A 635 -27.98 13.45 -7.41
N ASN A 636 -28.61 14.18 -6.51
CA ASN A 636 -29.42 15.38 -6.81
C ASN A 636 -28.60 16.66 -7.03
N LYS A 637 -27.31 16.70 -6.65
CA LYS A 637 -26.51 17.94 -6.57
C LYS A 637 -25.20 17.91 -7.38
N TYR A 638 -24.58 16.74 -7.52
CA TYR A 638 -23.28 16.55 -8.19
C TYR A 638 -23.44 15.69 -9.46
N ASN A 639 -22.41 15.60 -10.30
CA ASN A 639 -22.43 14.71 -11.47
C ASN A 639 -22.10 13.26 -11.09
N VAL A 640 -23.11 12.50 -10.65
CA VAL A 640 -22.98 11.09 -10.23
C VAL A 640 -23.23 10.14 -11.41
N GLN A 641 -22.18 9.46 -11.87
CA GLN A 641 -22.22 8.52 -12.98
C GLN A 641 -22.15 7.06 -12.50
N ALA A 642 -22.74 6.14 -13.25
CA ALA A 642 -22.54 4.71 -13.08
C ALA A 642 -21.40 4.20 -13.98
N TYR A 643 -20.71 3.16 -13.51
CA TYR A 643 -19.78 2.35 -14.28
C TYR A 643 -20.27 0.90 -14.25
N HIS A 644 -20.38 0.25 -15.41
CA HIS A 644 -20.76 -1.16 -15.46
C HIS A 644 -19.55 -2.06 -15.22
N PHE A 645 -19.66 -2.96 -14.25
CA PHE A 645 -18.73 -4.07 -14.04
C PHE A 645 -19.33 -5.37 -14.57
N GLU A 646 -18.56 -6.11 -15.36
CA GLU A 646 -19.02 -7.26 -16.19
C GLU A 646 -18.44 -8.62 -15.75
N ASP A 647 -17.58 -8.65 -14.72
CA ASP A 647 -16.87 -9.84 -14.23
C ASP A 647 -17.39 -10.28 -12.83
N TYR A 648 -16.83 -11.33 -12.25
CA TYR A 648 -17.25 -11.88 -10.95
C TYR A 648 -17.12 -10.86 -9.80
N TRP A 649 -18.21 -10.70 -9.06
CA TRP A 649 -18.28 -9.98 -7.78
C TRP A 649 -19.23 -10.71 -6.82
N GLU A 650 -18.81 -10.89 -5.56
CA GLU A 650 -19.67 -11.37 -4.47
C GLU A 650 -19.36 -10.58 -3.18
N ASP A 651 -20.40 -10.09 -2.52
CA ASP A 651 -20.33 -9.49 -1.18
C ASP A 651 -20.19 -10.59 -0.12
N ILE A 652 -19.03 -10.62 0.53
CA ILE A 652 -18.69 -11.62 1.56
C ILE A 652 -18.67 -11.00 2.97
N GLY A 653 -19.46 -9.95 3.18
CA GLY A 653 -19.68 -9.32 4.48
C GLY A 653 -20.52 -10.16 5.46
N THR A 654 -21.22 -11.22 5.00
CA THR A 654 -22.00 -12.13 5.86
C THR A 654 -21.33 -13.50 5.99
N ILE A 655 -21.54 -14.22 7.11
CA ILE A 655 -20.99 -15.58 7.26
C ILE A 655 -21.43 -16.51 6.12
N LYS A 656 -22.71 -16.46 5.70
CA LYS A 656 -23.25 -17.36 4.68
C LYS A 656 -22.66 -17.08 3.29
N SER A 657 -22.57 -15.81 2.88
CA SER A 657 -21.93 -15.47 1.60
C SER A 657 -20.41 -15.70 1.64
N PHE A 658 -19.73 -15.37 2.74
CA PHE A 658 -18.32 -15.68 2.95
C PHE A 658 -18.01 -17.19 2.86
N PHE A 659 -18.83 -18.03 3.48
CA PHE A 659 -18.66 -19.48 3.44
C PHE A 659 -18.89 -20.03 2.02
N ASN A 660 -20.02 -19.70 1.41
CA ASN A 660 -20.38 -20.15 0.06
C ASN A 660 -19.35 -19.68 -0.97
N ALA A 661 -18.88 -18.43 -0.88
CA ALA A 661 -17.86 -17.89 -1.78
C ALA A 661 -16.47 -18.54 -1.61
N ASN A 662 -16.16 -19.08 -0.42
CA ASN A 662 -14.96 -19.91 -0.25
C ASN A 662 -15.16 -21.29 -0.91
N LEU A 663 -16.26 -22.00 -0.63
CA LEU A 663 -16.48 -23.33 -1.24
C LEU A 663 -16.60 -23.27 -2.77
N ALA A 664 -17.20 -22.20 -3.32
CA ALA A 664 -17.32 -21.95 -4.75
C ALA A 664 -15.97 -21.79 -5.50
N LEU A 665 -14.85 -21.66 -4.78
CA LEU A 665 -13.50 -21.70 -5.37
C LEU A 665 -13.08 -23.13 -5.78
N THR A 666 -13.75 -24.15 -5.23
CA THR A 666 -13.46 -25.57 -5.48
C THR A 666 -14.30 -26.17 -6.62
N GLU A 667 -15.34 -25.45 -7.06
CA GLU A 667 -16.15 -25.79 -8.25
C GLU A 667 -15.28 -25.90 -9.51
N GLN A 668 -15.74 -26.67 -10.51
CA GLN A 668 -15.07 -26.79 -11.80
C GLN A 668 -16.04 -26.52 -12.97
N PRO A 669 -15.85 -25.44 -13.76
CA PRO A 669 -14.89 -24.35 -13.56
C PRO A 669 -15.27 -23.46 -12.36
N PRO A 670 -14.29 -22.93 -11.58
CA PRO A 670 -14.58 -22.08 -10.43
C PRO A 670 -14.97 -20.67 -10.89
N LYS A 671 -15.93 -20.05 -10.18
CA LYS A 671 -16.45 -18.72 -10.52
C LYS A 671 -15.42 -17.59 -10.36
N PHE A 672 -14.45 -17.77 -9.46
CA PHE A 672 -13.34 -16.83 -9.22
C PHE A 672 -12.01 -17.58 -9.09
N GLN A 673 -10.93 -16.96 -9.58
CA GLN A 673 -9.57 -17.51 -9.50
C GLN A 673 -8.58 -16.47 -8.96
N PHE A 674 -7.95 -16.77 -7.82
CA PHE A 674 -6.89 -15.94 -7.22
C PHE A 674 -5.63 -15.87 -8.12
N TYR A 675 -5.36 -16.95 -8.85
CA TYR A 675 -4.33 -16.99 -9.88
C TYR A 675 -4.84 -16.35 -11.18
N ASP A 676 -4.11 -15.36 -11.68
CA ASP A 676 -4.15 -14.92 -13.07
C ASP A 676 -2.73 -14.49 -13.49
N PRO A 677 -2.22 -14.85 -14.69
CA PRO A 677 -0.85 -14.51 -15.09
C PRO A 677 -0.57 -13.02 -15.35
N ARG A 678 -1.61 -12.16 -15.46
CA ARG A 678 -1.49 -10.72 -15.74
C ARG A 678 -1.81 -9.86 -14.52
N THR A 679 -2.74 -10.32 -13.71
CA THR A 679 -3.39 -9.62 -12.59
C THR A 679 -3.55 -10.57 -11.38
N PRO A 680 -2.44 -11.12 -10.86
CA PRO A 680 -2.48 -12.03 -9.73
C PRO A 680 -2.98 -11.31 -8.47
N ILE A 681 -3.63 -12.06 -7.58
CA ILE A 681 -3.81 -11.62 -6.19
C ILE A 681 -2.51 -11.91 -5.42
N PHE A 682 -1.92 -10.87 -4.83
CA PHE A 682 -0.74 -10.95 -3.98
C PHE A 682 -1.13 -11.33 -2.55
N THR A 683 -0.20 -11.95 -1.80
CA THR A 683 -0.33 -12.12 -0.35
C THR A 683 1.05 -12.34 0.27
N SER A 684 1.12 -12.40 1.60
CA SER A 684 2.40 -12.47 2.33
C SER A 684 3.22 -13.71 1.93
N PRO A 685 4.49 -13.59 1.50
CA PRO A 685 5.36 -14.72 1.22
C PRO A 685 5.76 -15.42 2.54
N ARG A 686 5.24 -16.64 2.76
CA ARG A 686 5.40 -17.35 4.05
C ARG A 686 6.50 -18.42 4.09
N PHE A 687 7.17 -18.68 2.96
CA PHE A 687 8.24 -19.69 2.80
C PHE A 687 7.94 -21.06 3.45
N LEU A 688 6.68 -21.51 3.33
CA LEU A 688 6.24 -22.80 3.89
C LEU A 688 6.74 -23.98 3.02
N PRO A 689 6.99 -25.15 3.62
CA PRO A 689 7.29 -26.36 2.85
C PRO A 689 6.09 -26.77 1.97
N PRO A 690 6.33 -27.58 0.93
CA PRO A 690 5.26 -28.32 0.25
C PRO A 690 4.44 -29.13 1.26
N THR A 691 3.14 -29.28 0.99
CA THR A 691 2.23 -30.05 1.83
C THR A 691 2.55 -31.54 1.77
N LYS A 692 2.65 -32.19 2.94
CA LYS A 692 2.80 -33.65 3.03
C LYS A 692 1.40 -34.29 3.04
N VAL A 693 1.18 -35.22 2.12
CA VAL A 693 -0.07 -36.01 2.03
C VAL A 693 0.29 -37.49 2.11
N GLU A 694 -0.37 -38.22 3.01
CA GLU A 694 -0.10 -39.62 3.29
C GLU A 694 -1.41 -40.42 3.30
N LYS A 695 -1.60 -41.25 2.27
CA LYS A 695 -2.78 -42.15 2.09
C LYS A 695 -4.17 -41.45 2.16
N CYS A 696 -4.24 -40.16 1.88
CA CYS A 696 -5.50 -39.40 1.94
C CYS A 696 -6.30 -39.47 0.63
N ARG A 697 -7.63 -39.36 0.73
CA ARG A 697 -8.53 -39.07 -0.40
C ARG A 697 -8.84 -37.57 -0.41
N ILE A 698 -8.65 -36.91 -1.54
CA ILE A 698 -8.95 -35.49 -1.71
C ILE A 698 -9.78 -35.34 -3.00
N LEU A 699 -10.98 -34.76 -2.87
CA LEU A 699 -11.94 -34.57 -3.96
C LEU A 699 -12.48 -33.13 -3.91
N ASP A 700 -12.50 -32.45 -5.06
CA ASP A 700 -13.08 -31.11 -5.23
C ASP A 700 -12.69 -30.14 -4.10
N SER A 701 -11.40 -30.08 -3.78
CA SER A 701 -10.89 -29.40 -2.58
C SER A 701 -9.57 -28.68 -2.85
N ILE A 702 -9.38 -27.52 -2.21
CA ILE A 702 -8.13 -26.74 -2.30
C ILE A 702 -7.29 -26.99 -1.04
N VAL A 703 -6.01 -27.33 -1.24
CA VAL A 703 -5.06 -27.55 -0.13
C VAL A 703 -3.90 -26.58 -0.23
N SER A 704 -3.76 -25.73 0.79
CA SER A 704 -2.71 -24.72 0.92
C SER A 704 -1.36 -25.33 1.28
N HIS A 705 -0.28 -24.55 1.16
CA HIS A 705 1.08 -24.97 1.51
C HIS A 705 1.26 -25.29 3.02
N GLY A 706 2.24 -26.15 3.32
CA GLY A 706 2.67 -26.47 4.68
C GLY A 706 1.71 -27.36 5.48
N CYS A 707 0.73 -28.02 4.85
CA CYS A 707 -0.19 -28.88 5.57
C CYS A 707 0.41 -30.29 5.79
N PHE A 708 -0.11 -30.99 6.79
CA PHE A 708 0.19 -32.38 7.11
C PHE A 708 -1.11 -33.17 7.14
N LEU A 709 -1.33 -34.01 6.13
CA LEU A 709 -2.55 -34.80 5.96
C LEU A 709 -2.21 -36.28 6.06
N HIS A 710 -2.80 -36.97 7.05
CA HIS A 710 -2.60 -38.40 7.29
C HIS A 710 -3.95 -39.14 7.24
N GLU A 711 -4.03 -40.19 6.42
CA GLU A 711 -5.12 -41.18 6.37
C GLU A 711 -6.54 -40.60 6.52
N SER A 712 -6.82 -39.49 5.83
CA SER A 712 -8.06 -38.72 5.93
C SER A 712 -8.79 -38.58 4.59
N SER A 713 -10.09 -38.31 4.63
CA SER A 713 -10.93 -38.06 3.46
C SER A 713 -11.42 -36.62 3.47
N ILE A 714 -11.12 -35.88 2.39
CA ILE A 714 -11.40 -34.45 2.25
C ILE A 714 -12.22 -34.22 0.96
N GLU A 715 -13.41 -33.64 1.09
CA GLU A 715 -14.38 -33.46 0.01
C GLU A 715 -14.98 -32.04 0.03
N HIS A 716 -15.10 -31.37 -1.12
CA HIS A 716 -15.74 -30.05 -1.25
C HIS A 716 -15.31 -29.05 -0.14
N SER A 717 -14.00 -28.91 0.07
CA SER A 717 -13.42 -28.23 1.25
C SER A 717 -12.17 -27.40 0.93
N ILE A 718 -11.89 -26.41 1.78
CA ILE A 718 -10.64 -25.63 1.73
C ILE A 718 -9.80 -25.87 2.98
N ILE A 719 -8.58 -26.34 2.76
CA ILE A 719 -7.57 -26.61 3.78
C ILE A 719 -6.53 -25.49 3.76
N GLY A 720 -6.59 -24.62 4.79
CA GLY A 720 -5.76 -23.44 4.94
C GLY A 720 -4.31 -23.75 5.36
N ALA A 721 -3.42 -22.78 5.17
CA ALA A 721 -1.99 -22.98 5.35
C ALA A 721 -1.63 -23.48 6.77
N ARG A 722 -0.70 -24.44 6.84
CA ARG A 722 -0.27 -25.14 8.09
C ARG A 722 -1.32 -26.03 8.78
N SER A 723 -2.37 -26.46 8.09
CA SER A 723 -3.34 -27.40 8.69
C SER A 723 -2.70 -28.76 8.99
N ARG A 724 -2.92 -29.31 10.19
CA ARG A 724 -2.71 -30.73 10.51
C ARG A 724 -4.05 -31.45 10.58
N ILE A 725 -4.15 -32.59 9.91
CA ILE A 725 -5.32 -33.46 9.92
C ILE A 725 -4.80 -34.90 10.11
N ASP A 726 -5.12 -35.47 11.28
CA ASP A 726 -4.67 -36.80 11.68
C ASP A 726 -5.60 -37.92 11.15
N TYR A 727 -5.12 -39.16 11.31
CA TYR A 727 -5.69 -40.42 10.85
C TYR A 727 -7.21 -40.58 11.09
N GLY A 728 -7.92 -41.04 10.06
CA GLY A 728 -9.35 -41.36 10.14
C GLY A 728 -10.30 -40.16 10.10
N ALA A 729 -9.79 -38.93 9.93
CA ALA A 729 -10.64 -37.75 9.84
C ALA A 729 -11.43 -37.69 8.52
N GLU A 730 -12.72 -37.36 8.61
CA GLU A 730 -13.59 -37.02 7.47
C GLU A 730 -13.90 -35.53 7.49
N ILE A 731 -13.54 -34.81 6.43
CA ILE A 731 -13.78 -33.38 6.28
C ILE A 731 -14.57 -33.17 4.99
N LYS A 732 -15.80 -32.66 5.13
CA LYS A 732 -16.68 -32.35 4.01
C LYS A 732 -17.31 -30.97 4.17
N ASP A 733 -17.56 -30.26 3.08
CA ASP A 733 -18.26 -28.95 3.08
C ASP A 733 -17.66 -28.00 4.15
N THR A 734 -16.33 -27.82 4.14
CA THR A 734 -15.61 -27.21 5.29
C THR A 734 -14.52 -26.22 4.87
N LEU A 735 -14.48 -25.07 5.55
CA LEU A 735 -13.42 -24.07 5.46
C LEU A 735 -12.53 -24.13 6.71
N LEU A 736 -11.38 -24.79 6.60
CA LEU A 736 -10.36 -24.82 7.64
C LEU A 736 -9.34 -23.69 7.40
N MET A 737 -9.27 -22.69 8.27
CA MET A 737 -8.39 -21.52 8.10
C MET A 737 -6.90 -21.80 8.40
N GLY A 738 -6.56 -23.01 8.85
CA GLY A 738 -5.19 -23.44 9.14
C GLY A 738 -4.59 -22.86 10.42
N ALA A 739 -3.26 -22.65 10.44
CA ALA A 739 -2.54 -22.24 11.63
C ALA A 739 -1.49 -21.14 11.38
N GLU A 740 -1.28 -20.30 12.38
CA GLU A 740 -0.28 -19.23 12.38
C GLU A 740 1.14 -19.74 12.70
N ILE A 741 1.23 -20.86 13.41
CA ILE A 741 2.44 -21.56 13.84
C ILE A 741 2.34 -23.07 13.54
N TYR A 742 3.44 -23.80 13.72
CA TYR A 742 3.42 -25.26 13.89
C TYR A 742 3.68 -25.57 15.36
N GLU A 743 3.15 -26.70 15.86
CA GLU A 743 3.64 -27.36 17.07
C GLU A 743 4.62 -28.47 16.64
N THR A 744 5.70 -28.66 17.38
CA THR A 744 6.65 -29.76 17.14
C THR A 744 6.08 -31.09 17.64
N GLU A 745 6.53 -32.22 17.09
CA GLU A 745 6.07 -33.54 17.56
C GLU A 745 6.35 -33.77 19.07
N ALA A 746 7.37 -33.11 19.63
CA ALA A 746 7.65 -33.15 21.07
C ALA A 746 6.63 -32.36 21.90
N GLU A 747 6.23 -31.17 21.45
CA GLU A 747 5.15 -30.39 22.08
C GLU A 747 3.79 -31.10 21.94
N ILE A 748 3.51 -31.69 20.78
CA ILE A 748 2.31 -32.50 20.53
C ILE A 748 2.29 -33.72 21.46
N ALA A 749 3.40 -34.45 21.61
CA ALA A 749 3.50 -35.58 22.53
C ALA A 749 3.33 -35.15 24.00
N SER A 750 3.88 -34.01 24.41
CA SER A 750 3.67 -33.46 25.77
C SER A 750 2.20 -33.11 26.00
N LEU A 751 1.56 -32.40 25.07
CA LEU A 751 0.15 -32.03 25.16
C LEU A 751 -0.74 -33.27 25.25
N LEU A 752 -0.52 -34.28 24.39
CA LEU A 752 -1.28 -35.54 24.44
C LEU A 752 -1.04 -36.31 25.75
N GLY A 753 0.19 -36.29 26.30
CA GLY A 753 0.52 -36.84 27.62
C GLY A 753 -0.15 -36.10 28.79
N GLU A 754 -0.36 -34.79 28.66
CA GLU A 754 -1.14 -33.96 29.58
C GLU A 754 -2.67 -34.12 29.41
N GLY A 755 -3.14 -34.94 28.46
CA GLY A 755 -4.57 -35.06 28.12
C GLY A 755 -5.15 -33.83 27.42
N ARG A 756 -4.30 -33.06 26.72
CA ARG A 756 -4.63 -31.83 26.00
C ARG A 756 -4.58 -32.04 24.49
N VAL A 757 -5.35 -31.23 23.77
CA VAL A 757 -5.52 -31.36 22.32
C VAL A 757 -4.49 -30.50 21.56
N PRO A 758 -3.75 -31.03 20.56
CA PRO A 758 -2.86 -30.26 19.69
C PRO A 758 -3.63 -29.38 18.69
N ILE A 759 -2.94 -28.50 17.96
CA ILE A 759 -3.53 -27.69 16.88
C ILE A 759 -3.83 -28.56 15.66
N GLY A 760 -5.05 -28.44 15.12
CA GLY A 760 -5.50 -29.18 13.95
C GLY A 760 -6.74 -30.04 14.24
N VAL A 761 -6.94 -31.05 13.39
CA VAL A 761 -8.04 -32.02 13.48
C VAL A 761 -7.50 -33.37 13.96
N GLY A 762 -7.94 -33.79 15.15
CA GLY A 762 -7.58 -35.07 15.76
C GLY A 762 -8.20 -36.29 15.09
N GLN A 763 -7.79 -37.47 15.56
CA GLN A 763 -8.09 -38.77 14.96
C GLN A 763 -9.60 -39.10 14.93
N ASN A 764 -10.05 -39.80 13.88
CA ASN A 764 -11.44 -40.28 13.70
C ASN A 764 -12.53 -39.18 13.79
N THR A 765 -12.18 -37.92 13.54
CA THR A 765 -13.08 -36.78 13.69
C THR A 765 -13.82 -36.47 12.39
N GLN A 766 -15.14 -36.32 12.46
CA GLN A 766 -16.01 -36.04 11.31
C GLN A 766 -16.49 -34.59 11.35
N ILE A 767 -16.30 -33.83 10.26
CA ILE A 767 -16.62 -32.40 10.18
C ILE A 767 -17.41 -32.13 8.89
N ARG A 768 -18.58 -31.49 9.03
CA ARG A 768 -19.50 -31.14 7.94
C ARG A 768 -20.09 -29.73 8.14
N ASN A 769 -20.29 -28.99 7.05
CA ASN A 769 -20.87 -27.64 7.01
C ASN A 769 -20.26 -26.66 8.03
N CYS A 770 -18.92 -26.53 8.01
CA CYS A 770 -18.18 -25.92 9.12
C CYS A 770 -17.11 -24.91 8.68
N ILE A 771 -16.96 -23.84 9.46
CA ILE A 771 -15.78 -22.96 9.43
C ILE A 771 -14.94 -23.25 10.68
N ILE A 772 -13.67 -23.62 10.49
CA ILE A 772 -12.72 -23.80 11.58
C ILE A 772 -11.67 -22.71 11.50
N ASP A 773 -11.73 -21.77 12.44
CA ASP A 773 -10.85 -20.61 12.52
C ASP A 773 -9.44 -20.97 13.03
N MET A 774 -8.49 -20.05 12.84
CA MET A 774 -7.06 -20.29 13.01
C MET A 774 -6.66 -20.82 14.40
N ASN A 775 -5.70 -21.74 14.40
CA ASN A 775 -5.12 -22.37 15.60
C ASN A 775 -6.14 -23.17 16.46
N ALA A 776 -7.31 -23.52 15.92
CA ALA A 776 -8.26 -24.37 16.63
C ALA A 776 -7.65 -25.77 16.94
N ARG A 777 -8.11 -26.35 18.05
CA ARG A 777 -7.67 -27.64 18.58
C ARG A 777 -8.88 -28.56 18.64
N ILE A 778 -9.05 -29.45 17.67
CA ILE A 778 -10.19 -30.37 17.62
C ILE A 778 -9.75 -31.75 18.11
N GLY A 779 -10.39 -32.26 19.16
CA GLY A 779 -10.09 -33.56 19.77
C GLY A 779 -10.33 -34.75 18.83
N LYS A 780 -10.04 -35.96 19.35
CA LYS A 780 -10.32 -37.23 18.66
C LYS A 780 -11.77 -37.67 18.82
N ASN A 781 -12.30 -38.37 17.81
CA ASN A 781 -13.68 -38.86 17.72
C ASN A 781 -14.74 -37.75 17.91
N VAL A 782 -14.42 -36.52 17.50
CA VAL A 782 -15.36 -35.39 17.51
C VAL A 782 -16.27 -35.50 16.29
N VAL A 783 -17.54 -35.13 16.43
CA VAL A 783 -18.47 -35.02 15.28
C VAL A 783 -19.05 -33.62 15.25
N ILE A 784 -18.78 -32.87 14.19
CA ILE A 784 -19.38 -31.57 13.89
C ILE A 784 -20.26 -31.77 12.65
N ALA A 785 -21.57 -31.71 12.83
CA ALA A 785 -22.56 -31.94 11.79
C ALA A 785 -23.87 -31.13 11.96
N ASN A 786 -24.13 -30.49 13.11
CA ASN A 786 -25.36 -29.71 13.37
C ASN A 786 -26.64 -30.51 13.03
N LYS A 787 -26.74 -31.73 13.56
CA LYS A 787 -27.80 -32.70 13.19
C LYS A 787 -29.22 -32.19 13.48
N ASP A 788 -29.34 -31.29 14.45
CA ASP A 788 -30.62 -30.71 14.88
C ASP A 788 -31.08 -29.55 13.97
N GLY A 789 -30.27 -29.14 12.98
CA GLY A 789 -30.61 -28.08 12.03
C GLY A 789 -30.70 -26.69 12.66
N ILE A 790 -29.86 -26.40 13.66
CA ILE A 790 -29.86 -25.12 14.35
C ILE A 790 -29.37 -24.02 13.39
N GLU A 791 -30.20 -23.03 13.10
CA GLU A 791 -29.78 -21.89 12.26
C GLU A 791 -28.84 -20.93 13.00
N GLU A 792 -29.17 -20.57 14.25
CA GLU A 792 -28.46 -19.57 15.05
C GLU A 792 -28.21 -20.09 16.47
N GLY A 793 -26.96 -20.05 16.94
CA GLY A 793 -26.60 -20.56 18.26
C GLY A 793 -25.30 -20.00 18.83
N ASP A 794 -25.32 -19.55 20.09
CA ASP A 794 -24.14 -19.05 20.79
C ASP A 794 -23.67 -20.06 21.83
N ARG A 795 -22.43 -20.58 21.67
CA ARG A 795 -21.79 -21.51 22.62
C ARG A 795 -20.34 -21.08 22.95
N PRO A 796 -20.09 -19.82 23.36
CA PRO A 796 -18.74 -19.29 23.61
C PRO A 796 -17.91 -20.08 24.63
N ARG A 797 -18.56 -20.76 25.59
CA ARG A 797 -17.89 -21.60 26.61
C ARG A 797 -17.39 -22.93 26.04
N GLU A 798 -18.03 -23.44 25.00
CA GLU A 798 -17.61 -24.63 24.25
C GLU A 798 -16.72 -24.26 23.04
N GLY A 799 -16.52 -22.96 22.78
CA GLY A 799 -15.58 -22.44 21.78
C GLY A 799 -16.17 -22.25 20.37
N PHE A 800 -17.48 -22.45 20.19
CA PHE A 800 -18.14 -22.36 18.89
C PHE A 800 -19.39 -21.47 18.88
N TYR A 801 -19.84 -21.17 17.66
CA TYR A 801 -21.10 -20.50 17.34
C TYR A 801 -21.72 -21.21 16.13
N ILE A 802 -23.01 -20.99 15.88
CA ILE A 802 -23.70 -21.40 14.66
C ILE A 802 -24.36 -20.15 14.07
N ARG A 803 -24.19 -19.92 12.76
CA ARG A 803 -24.79 -18.82 12.01
C ARG A 803 -25.32 -19.31 10.67
N SER A 804 -26.58 -19.02 10.37
CA SER A 804 -27.26 -19.50 9.16
C SER A 804 -27.05 -21.00 8.86
N GLY A 805 -27.09 -21.84 9.91
CA GLY A 805 -26.89 -23.29 9.85
C GLY A 805 -25.42 -23.76 9.84
N ILE A 806 -24.46 -22.85 9.66
CA ILE A 806 -23.02 -23.15 9.55
C ILE A 806 -22.37 -23.10 10.94
N THR A 807 -21.70 -24.18 11.34
CA THR A 807 -20.98 -24.24 12.63
C THR A 807 -19.60 -23.57 12.51
N ILE A 808 -19.25 -22.71 13.45
CA ILE A 808 -18.05 -21.88 13.45
C ILE A 808 -17.22 -22.13 14.70
N ILE A 809 -16.11 -22.87 14.57
CA ILE A 809 -15.14 -23.05 15.65
C ILE A 809 -14.22 -21.82 15.69
N THR A 810 -14.10 -21.17 16.85
CA THR A 810 -13.43 -19.85 16.96
C THR A 810 -11.91 -19.93 17.14
N LYS A 811 -11.21 -18.81 16.87
CA LYS A 811 -9.73 -18.76 16.94
C LYS A 811 -9.18 -19.28 18.27
N ASN A 812 -8.28 -20.26 18.18
CA ASN A 812 -7.66 -20.95 19.33
C ASN A 812 -8.66 -21.64 20.29
N ALA A 813 -9.90 -21.93 19.84
CA ALA A 813 -10.83 -22.77 20.60
C ALA A 813 -10.29 -24.20 20.76
N THR A 814 -10.77 -24.90 21.79
CA THR A 814 -10.44 -26.31 22.04
C THR A 814 -11.72 -27.12 22.20
N ILE A 815 -12.01 -27.97 21.22
CA ILE A 815 -13.12 -28.92 21.23
C ILE A 815 -12.58 -30.23 21.80
N LYS A 816 -13.22 -30.74 22.86
CA LYS A 816 -12.74 -31.92 23.59
C LYS A 816 -12.98 -33.21 22.81
N ASP A 817 -12.20 -34.23 23.10
CA ASP A 817 -12.43 -35.59 22.59
C ASP A 817 -13.88 -36.05 22.80
N GLY A 818 -14.46 -36.70 21.78
CA GLY A 818 -15.82 -37.23 21.83
C GLY A 818 -16.96 -36.19 21.83
N THR A 819 -16.65 -34.89 21.63
CA THR A 819 -17.71 -33.85 21.55
C THR A 819 -18.57 -34.05 20.30
N LEU A 820 -19.89 -33.89 20.44
CA LEU A 820 -20.87 -33.89 19.35
C LEU A 820 -21.46 -32.46 19.22
N ILE A 821 -21.53 -31.94 17.99
CA ILE A 821 -22.03 -30.60 17.63
C ILE A 821 -22.92 -30.68 16.39
#